data_AF-A0A0D3EPK0-F1
#
_entry.id   AF-A0A0D3EPK0-F1
#
_cell.length_a   1.000
_cell.length_b   1.000
_cell.length_c   1.000
_cell.angle_alpha   90.00
_cell.angle_beta   90.00
_cell.angle_gamma   90.00
#
_symmetry.space_group_name_H-M   'P 1'
#
loop_
_entity.id
_entity.type
_entity.pdbx_description
1 polymer ?
#
loop_
_entity_poly.entity_id
_entity_poly.type
_entity_poly.pdbx_seq_one_letter_code
_entity_poly.pdbx_strand_id
1 'polypeptide(L)'
;MARMATAATLLLAVSGLASGLVVPADERCHSTDNAVLGIDIGATYSCVAVYCKGRVEIIPNDQGNRLTPSWVAEGGGRLVVGEAAKEQAAGSPGRAVVHDFMRLLGKKFGDDDVQREMTRLPYAVVDMEGKPHVRVEAADGDVRVLSPEEIAAAVLAKMKETAEAHLGRTVSSAVVAVPVYFNDAQRRAISDAGGIAGLDVMRIVSEPIAAAVAYGLDNAKSDGKRVVVFDLGGETLDVTALVADNGFFDVLATNGDGHLGGEGFDQRVVNHFVDLIKRKHGRDISGDGRAMHRLRRECERAKHALSAQHQVRVEIEALLDGGVDLSETLTRAQFEELNDDLFARTMAPLRKTMADAGLEKGDIDEIIPVGGSTRIPKVQQLIRDYFDGKKEIVKVNNPDETVAYGAAVIGRHVAGDDDDKPTMLGPLDLPSFLSDTISIETAGGAVTPMIPRRSRLPAERTHVFTTYLGRQTAVAINVFQGEGSTAKDNTLLGRLELTGIPPASVWNWGWRWRPIQVTVKVDELGDIHVEAADEGSGKSERLSIVSGEGHEHGRLSKEEIDRMIREVAEDLVEEERIVKERVDALNMLETYIVKNTAVTGGETDCEAKARAASEWLDGNPAAEKEDYEEKLKELEDACGPFMAAVHETSGLGHDEL
;
A
#
# COMPACT_ATOMS: atom_id res chain seq x y z
N MET A 1 -47.21 -29.85 69.72
CA MET A 1 -47.87 -30.46 68.55
C MET A 1 -47.92 -29.38 67.50
N ALA A 2 -47.02 -29.42 66.50
CA ALA A 2 -47.33 -30.04 65.21
C ALA A 2 -48.38 -29.18 64.47
N ARG A 3 -48.19 -28.74 63.22
CA ARG A 3 -47.38 -29.23 62.12
C ARG A 3 -47.76 -28.35 60.91
N MET A 4 -46.83 -28.21 59.96
CA MET A 4 -47.09 -28.08 58.51
C MET A 4 -47.77 -26.79 58.03
N ALA A 5 -47.35 -26.10 56.98
CA ALA A 5 -46.39 -26.34 55.92
C ALA A 5 -46.22 -24.98 55.21
N THR A 6 -44.99 -24.42 55.17
CA THR A 6 -44.17 -24.27 53.95
C THR A 6 -44.89 -23.56 52.79
N ALA A 7 -44.53 -22.31 52.50
CA ALA A 7 -43.42 -22.00 51.58
C ALA A 7 -43.69 -22.55 50.18
N ALA A 8 -44.55 -21.86 49.43
CA ALA A 8 -44.81 -22.12 48.02
C ALA A 8 -45.21 -20.81 47.31
N THR A 9 -44.32 -19.81 47.28
CA THR A 9 -44.53 -18.62 46.43
C THR A 9 -43.24 -17.86 46.03
N LEU A 10 -42.05 -18.47 46.16
CA LEU A 10 -40.81 -17.79 45.73
C LEU A 10 -39.79 -18.74 45.09
N LEU A 11 -40.26 -19.71 44.30
CA LEU A 11 -39.42 -20.56 43.44
C LEU A 11 -40.19 -20.86 42.15
N LEU A 12 -40.10 -19.96 41.17
CA LEU A 12 -40.32 -20.22 39.73
C LEU A 12 -39.98 -18.98 38.87
N ALA A 13 -38.89 -18.29 39.20
CA ALA A 13 -38.36 -17.19 38.40
C ALA A 13 -36.83 -17.30 38.21
N VAL A 14 -36.31 -18.52 38.03
CA VAL A 14 -34.92 -18.78 37.62
C VAL A 14 -34.87 -20.08 36.82
N SER A 15 -35.34 -20.06 35.57
CA SER A 15 -35.03 -21.11 34.58
C SER A 15 -35.34 -20.66 33.14
N GLY A 16 -34.97 -19.44 32.78
CA GLY A 16 -35.28 -18.87 31.45
C GLY A 16 -34.33 -17.79 30.96
N LEU A 17 -33.11 -17.69 31.51
CA LEU A 17 -32.08 -16.73 31.09
C LEU A 17 -30.74 -17.47 30.94
N ALA A 18 -30.74 -18.44 30.04
CA ALA A 18 -29.53 -19.02 29.45
C ALA A 18 -29.86 -19.46 28.01
N SER A 19 -30.50 -18.54 27.27
CA SER A 19 -30.39 -18.55 25.83
C SER A 19 -29.50 -17.35 25.55
N GLY A 20 -28.22 -17.63 25.33
CA GLY A 20 -27.33 -16.61 24.78
C GLY A 20 -28.05 -15.97 23.61
N LEU A 21 -27.97 -14.65 23.50
CA LEU A 21 -28.11 -14.03 22.19
C LEU A 21 -26.98 -14.61 21.33
N VAL A 22 -27.23 -15.78 20.77
CA VAL A 22 -26.70 -16.14 19.47
C VAL A 22 -27.33 -15.10 18.56
N VAL A 23 -26.58 -14.03 18.30
CA VAL A 23 -26.82 -13.19 17.12
C VAL A 23 -26.95 -14.20 15.97
N PRO A 24 -28.09 -14.24 15.27
CA PRO A 24 -28.26 -15.21 14.19
C PRO A 24 -27.09 -15.03 13.21
N ALA A 25 -26.37 -16.12 12.94
CA ALA A 25 -25.22 -16.18 12.03
C ALA A 25 -25.64 -16.06 10.55
N ASP A 26 -26.65 -15.24 10.28
CA ASP A 26 -27.29 -15.07 8.99
C ASP A 26 -27.47 -13.58 8.69
N GLU A 27 -26.33 -12.92 8.53
CA GLU A 27 -26.18 -11.58 7.93
C GLU A 27 -24.71 -11.34 7.50
N ARG A 28 -24.02 -12.41 7.07
CA ARG A 28 -22.69 -12.31 6.45
C ARG A 28 -22.85 -11.70 5.06
N CYS A 29 -21.82 -11.01 4.57
CA CYS A 29 -21.74 -10.49 3.20
C CYS A 29 -22.26 -11.57 2.21
N HIS A 30 -23.48 -11.42 1.67
CA HIS A 30 -24.14 -12.51 0.96
C HIS A 30 -23.48 -12.78 -0.40
N SER A 31 -23.06 -14.04 -0.58
CA SER A 31 -23.12 -14.89 -1.78
C SER A 31 -22.39 -14.53 -3.08
N THR A 32 -21.50 -13.55 -3.14
CA THR A 32 -20.39 -13.70 -4.09
C THR A 32 -19.24 -14.41 -3.38
N ASP A 33 -18.93 -15.61 -3.88
CA ASP A 33 -17.84 -16.46 -3.38
C ASP A 33 -16.47 -15.77 -3.44
N ASN A 34 -16.36 -14.61 -4.08
CA ASN A 34 -15.11 -13.85 -4.22
C ASN A 34 -15.28 -12.42 -3.70
N ALA A 35 -15.06 -12.20 -2.40
CA ALA A 35 -14.79 -10.83 -1.93
C ALA A 35 -13.53 -10.31 -2.63
N VAL A 36 -13.62 -9.12 -3.21
CA VAL A 36 -12.47 -8.44 -3.82
C VAL A 36 -12.02 -7.34 -2.87
N LEU A 37 -10.79 -7.43 -2.37
CA LEU A 37 -10.20 -6.40 -1.51
C LEU A 37 -9.80 -5.18 -2.35
N GLY A 38 -10.05 -3.99 -1.83
CA GLY A 38 -9.38 -2.77 -2.28
C GLY A 38 -8.21 -2.49 -1.37
N ILE A 39 -6.99 -2.57 -1.89
CA ILE A 39 -5.76 -2.36 -1.12
C ILE A 39 -5.05 -1.12 -1.63
N ASP A 40 -4.76 -0.19 -0.74
CA ASP A 40 -3.80 0.88 -0.94
C ASP A 40 -2.46 0.43 -0.35
N ILE A 41 -1.47 0.22 -1.21
CA ILE A 41 -0.11 -0.10 -0.77
C ILE A 41 0.72 1.18 -0.83
N GLY A 42 0.64 1.98 0.24
CA GLY A 42 1.33 3.26 0.33
C GLY A 42 2.77 3.11 0.85
N ALA A 43 3.62 4.09 0.54
CA ALA A 43 5.04 4.10 0.94
C ALA A 43 5.21 4.02 2.47
N THR A 44 4.41 4.77 3.22
CA THR A 44 4.48 4.86 4.68
C THR A 44 3.44 3.98 5.38
N TYR A 45 2.21 3.96 4.87
CA TYR A 45 1.08 3.22 5.43
C TYR A 45 0.32 2.52 4.30
N SER A 46 -0.21 1.35 4.60
CA SER A 46 -1.12 0.59 3.76
C SER A 46 -2.51 0.54 4.38
N CYS A 47 -3.54 0.45 3.54
CA CYS A 47 -4.94 0.41 3.97
C CYS A 47 -5.69 -0.64 3.17
N VAL A 48 -6.61 -1.36 3.81
CA VAL A 48 -7.45 -2.38 3.17
C VAL A 48 -8.93 -2.09 3.39
N ALA A 49 -9.70 -2.26 2.33
CA ALA A 49 -11.12 -2.01 2.28
C ALA A 49 -11.84 -3.15 1.55
N VAL A 50 -13.13 -3.32 1.84
CA VAL A 50 -13.99 -4.28 1.15
C VAL A 50 -15.33 -3.63 0.85
N TYR A 51 -15.91 -3.95 -0.30
CA TYR A 51 -17.30 -3.60 -0.58
C TYR A 51 -18.23 -4.64 0.03
N CYS A 52 -19.01 -4.26 1.04
CA CYS A 52 -19.94 -5.16 1.72
C CYS A 52 -21.28 -4.49 2.04
N LYS A 53 -22.39 -5.20 1.81
CA LYS A 53 -23.76 -4.73 2.13
C LYS A 53 -24.11 -3.36 1.51
N GLY A 54 -23.72 -3.12 0.26
CA GLY A 54 -24.06 -1.88 -0.45
C GLY A 54 -23.20 -0.67 -0.07
N ARG A 55 -22.13 -0.85 0.73
CA ARG A 55 -21.20 0.21 1.12
C ARG A 55 -19.77 -0.32 1.13
N VAL A 56 -18.80 0.59 1.06
CA VAL A 56 -17.41 0.25 1.34
C VAL A 56 -17.18 0.29 2.84
N GLU A 57 -16.43 -0.69 3.34
CA GLU A 57 -15.98 -0.80 4.71
C GLU A 57 -14.44 -0.82 4.75
N ILE A 58 -13.85 0.10 5.51
CA ILE A 58 -12.42 0.12 5.79
C ILE A 58 -12.16 -0.84 6.95
N ILE A 59 -11.25 -1.78 6.78
CA ILE A 59 -11.02 -2.85 7.74
C ILE A 59 -9.90 -2.43 8.71
N PRO A 60 -10.17 -2.36 10.03
CA PRO A 60 -9.12 -2.13 11.01
C PRO A 60 -8.25 -3.38 11.19
N ASN A 61 -6.95 -3.18 11.44
CA ASN A 61 -6.00 -4.22 11.80
C ASN A 61 -6.24 -4.76 13.23
N ASP A 62 -5.41 -5.72 13.65
CA ASP A 62 -5.47 -6.39 14.95
C ASP A 62 -5.29 -5.41 16.14
N GLN A 63 -4.67 -4.26 15.92
CA GLN A 63 -4.52 -3.17 16.90
C GLN A 63 -5.68 -2.17 16.87
N GLY A 64 -6.69 -2.38 16.01
CA GLY A 64 -7.83 -1.48 15.84
C GLY A 64 -7.53 -0.25 14.96
N ASN A 65 -6.34 -0.17 14.36
CA ASN A 65 -5.96 0.93 13.46
C ASN A 65 -6.45 0.65 12.04
N ARG A 66 -6.92 1.67 11.34
CA ARG A 66 -7.38 1.55 9.94
C ARG A 66 -6.27 1.65 8.90
N LEU A 67 -5.07 1.99 9.35
CA LEU A 67 -3.87 2.12 8.56
C LEU A 67 -2.81 1.25 9.23
N THR A 68 -2.11 0.46 8.45
CA THR A 68 -1.00 -0.38 8.92
C THR A 68 0.29 0.18 8.35
N PRO A 69 1.33 0.45 9.16
CA PRO A 69 2.62 0.90 8.64
C PRO A 69 3.18 -0.07 7.59
N SER A 70 3.70 0.45 6.48
CA SER A 70 4.36 -0.34 5.43
C SER A 70 5.80 -0.71 5.83
N TRP A 71 5.96 -1.20 7.06
CA TRP A 71 7.22 -1.51 7.72
C TRP A 71 7.33 -3.03 7.85
N VAL A 72 8.50 -3.59 7.54
CA VAL A 72 8.78 -5.02 7.62
C VAL A 72 10.05 -5.22 8.41
N ALA A 73 10.03 -6.12 9.39
CA ALA A 73 11.20 -6.47 10.20
C ALA A 73 11.44 -7.97 10.20
N GLU A 74 12.69 -8.39 10.40
CA GLU A 74 13.00 -9.77 10.76
C GLU A 74 12.78 -9.93 12.26
N GLY A 75 11.96 -10.92 12.65
CA GLY A 75 11.74 -11.28 14.04
C GLY A 75 11.75 -12.78 14.29
N GLY A 76 12.93 -13.36 14.49
CA GLY A 76 13.08 -14.72 15.05
C GLY A 76 12.79 -15.83 14.05
N GLY A 77 13.30 -15.68 12.82
CA GLY A 77 13.13 -16.60 11.70
C GLY A 77 12.03 -16.21 10.72
N ARG A 78 11.25 -15.16 11.01
CA ARG A 78 10.07 -14.73 10.21
C ARG A 78 10.05 -13.23 9.93
N LEU A 79 9.20 -12.82 8.99
CA LEU A 79 8.91 -11.41 8.75
C LEU A 79 7.74 -10.93 9.63
N VAL A 80 7.93 -9.78 10.28
CA VAL A 80 6.92 -9.07 11.05
C VAL A 80 6.55 -7.80 10.28
N VAL A 81 5.28 -7.43 10.23
CA VAL A 81 4.78 -6.29 9.45
C VAL A 81 4.02 -5.31 10.35
N GLY A 82 4.04 -4.02 10.01
CA GLY A 82 3.19 -3.01 10.63
C GLY A 82 3.78 -2.41 11.89
N GLU A 83 2.91 -2.16 12.87
CA GLU A 83 3.26 -1.55 14.15
C GLU A 83 4.34 -2.33 14.89
N ALA A 84 4.25 -3.66 14.91
CA ALA A 84 5.25 -4.51 15.54
C ALA A 84 6.64 -4.34 14.91
N ALA A 85 6.73 -4.25 13.58
CA ALA A 85 7.98 -3.95 12.89
C ALA A 85 8.51 -2.55 13.21
N LYS A 86 7.60 -1.56 13.29
CA LYS A 86 7.93 -0.18 13.64
C LYS A 86 8.45 -0.03 15.07
N GLU A 87 7.94 -0.82 16.02
CA GLU A 87 8.39 -0.83 17.41
C GLU A 87 9.78 -1.46 17.57
N GLN A 88 10.06 -2.54 16.83
CA GLN A 88 11.39 -3.18 16.83
C GLN A 88 12.51 -2.24 16.36
N ALA A 89 12.20 -1.29 15.45
CA ALA A 89 13.15 -0.29 14.99
C ALA A 89 13.71 0.59 16.13
N ALA A 90 12.96 0.76 17.22
CA ALA A 90 13.40 1.54 18.39
C ALA A 90 14.46 0.79 19.22
N GLY A 91 14.46 -0.54 19.18
CA GLY A 91 15.39 -1.40 19.92
C GLY A 91 16.64 -1.80 19.13
N SER A 92 16.61 -1.76 17.79
CA SER A 92 17.74 -2.14 16.92
C SER A 92 17.86 -1.26 15.67
N PRO A 93 18.49 -0.07 15.79
CA PRO A 93 18.56 0.90 14.70
C PRO A 93 19.33 0.36 13.48
N GLY A 94 18.65 0.27 12.33
CA GLY A 94 19.26 0.13 11.00
C GLY A 94 19.71 -1.27 10.57
N ARG A 95 19.40 -2.33 11.34
CA ARG A 95 19.78 -3.72 10.97
C ARG A 95 18.59 -4.62 10.66
N ALA A 96 17.49 -4.47 11.40
CA ALA A 96 16.39 -5.44 11.36
C ALA A 96 15.13 -4.96 10.65
N VAL A 97 15.03 -3.69 10.20
CA VAL A 97 13.75 -3.10 9.74
C VAL A 97 13.89 -2.41 8.39
N VAL A 98 12.89 -2.63 7.54
CA VAL A 98 12.75 -2.14 6.18
C VAL A 98 11.47 -1.31 6.06
N HIS A 99 11.58 -0.12 5.48
CA HIS A 99 10.48 0.76 5.08
C HIS A 99 10.89 1.44 3.76
N ASP A 100 10.02 2.20 3.08
CA ASP A 100 10.32 2.86 1.80
C ASP A 100 10.77 1.91 0.66
N PHE A 101 10.49 0.60 0.79
CA PHE A 101 10.94 -0.42 -0.17
C PHE A 101 10.40 -0.20 -1.59
N MET A 102 9.28 0.51 -1.73
CA MET A 102 8.69 0.89 -3.03
C MET A 102 9.64 1.70 -3.92
N ARG A 103 10.65 2.35 -3.33
CA ARG A 103 11.70 3.06 -4.07
C ARG A 103 12.60 2.12 -4.87
N LEU A 104 12.66 0.84 -4.50
CA LEU A 104 13.48 -0.21 -5.10
C LEU A 104 12.68 -1.17 -5.99
N LEU A 105 11.37 -1.29 -5.73
CA LEU A 105 10.48 -2.23 -6.40
C LEU A 105 10.50 -2.09 -7.92
N GLY A 106 10.70 -3.20 -8.65
CA GLY A 106 10.71 -3.25 -10.11
C GLY A 106 11.88 -2.50 -10.79
N LYS A 107 12.92 -2.11 -10.04
CA LYS A 107 14.10 -1.37 -10.57
C LYS A 107 15.34 -2.25 -10.65
N LYS A 108 16.38 -1.74 -11.32
CA LYS A 108 17.69 -2.39 -11.40
C LYS A 108 18.65 -1.78 -10.40
N PHE A 109 19.56 -2.59 -9.86
CA PHE A 109 20.52 -2.14 -8.87
C PHE A 109 21.36 -0.97 -9.40
N GLY A 110 21.74 -1.03 -10.68
CA GLY A 110 22.55 0.00 -11.34
C GLY A 110 21.83 1.27 -11.77
N ASP A 111 20.52 1.40 -11.56
CA ASP A 111 19.79 2.61 -11.97
C ASP A 111 20.23 3.83 -11.13
N ASP A 112 20.43 4.99 -11.77
CA ASP A 112 20.94 6.22 -11.12
C ASP A 112 20.05 6.69 -9.96
N ASP A 113 18.74 6.42 -10.04
CA ASP A 113 17.81 6.71 -8.96
C ASP A 113 17.97 5.75 -7.79
N VAL A 114 18.06 4.44 -8.04
CA VAL A 114 18.35 3.43 -6.99
C VAL A 114 19.65 3.77 -6.27
N GLN A 115 20.72 4.06 -7.01
CA GLN A 115 22.01 4.44 -6.42
C GLN A 115 21.91 5.68 -5.52
N ARG A 116 21.06 6.64 -5.88
CA ARG A 116 20.82 7.83 -5.06
C ARG A 116 19.97 7.51 -3.82
N GLU A 117 18.91 6.72 -3.96
CA GLU A 117 18.05 6.33 -2.83
C GLU A 117 18.84 5.51 -1.80
N MET A 118 19.75 4.62 -2.24
CA MET A 118 20.63 3.84 -1.35
C MET A 118 21.48 4.70 -0.39
N THR A 119 21.75 5.97 -0.73
CA THR A 119 22.47 6.89 0.18
C THR A 119 21.62 7.41 1.33
N ARG A 120 20.30 7.17 1.28
CA ARG A 120 19.29 7.71 2.20
C ARG A 120 18.58 6.62 2.99
N LEU A 121 18.46 5.43 2.42
CA LEU A 121 17.81 4.29 3.06
C LEU A 121 18.58 3.88 4.33
N PRO A 122 17.88 3.55 5.42
CA PRO A 122 18.51 3.20 6.70
C PRO A 122 18.99 1.75 6.78
N TYR A 123 18.84 0.98 5.71
CA TYR A 123 19.21 -0.43 5.60
C TYR A 123 20.11 -0.68 4.39
N ALA A 124 20.83 -1.81 4.42
CA ALA A 124 21.75 -2.17 3.35
C ALA A 124 20.99 -2.72 2.14
N VAL A 125 21.28 -2.17 0.96
CA VAL A 125 20.83 -2.73 -0.33
C VAL A 125 22.02 -3.39 -1.01
N VAL A 126 21.84 -4.64 -1.44
CA VAL A 126 22.83 -5.49 -2.09
C VAL A 126 22.40 -5.82 -3.52
N ASP A 127 23.37 -6.06 -4.39
CA ASP A 127 23.14 -6.49 -5.76
C ASP A 127 22.98 -8.02 -5.81
N MET A 128 21.83 -8.48 -6.28
CA MET A 128 21.59 -9.88 -6.61
C MET A 128 21.22 -9.96 -8.09
N GLU A 129 22.16 -10.41 -8.91
CA GLU A 129 21.98 -10.59 -10.36
C GLU A 129 21.49 -9.33 -11.10
N GLY A 130 21.93 -8.15 -10.65
CA GLY A 130 21.55 -6.86 -11.22
C GLY A 130 20.28 -6.25 -10.64
N LYS A 131 19.64 -6.91 -9.66
CA LYS A 131 18.43 -6.44 -8.97
C LYS A 131 18.75 -5.99 -7.54
N PRO A 132 18.18 -4.88 -7.06
CA PRO A 132 18.39 -4.44 -5.68
C PRO A 132 17.64 -5.37 -4.72
N HIS A 133 18.35 -5.92 -3.74
CA HIS A 133 17.77 -6.68 -2.64
C HIS A 133 18.12 -6.00 -1.32
N VAL A 134 17.24 -6.10 -0.34
CA VAL A 134 17.43 -5.57 0.99
C VAL A 134 18.04 -6.65 1.89
N ARG A 135 19.14 -6.32 2.55
CA ARG A 135 19.74 -7.18 3.56
C ARG A 135 19.22 -6.80 4.94
N VAL A 136 18.54 -7.73 5.58
CA VAL A 136 17.98 -7.61 6.93
C VAL A 136 18.76 -8.54 7.86
N GLU A 137 19.17 -8.04 9.02
CA GLU A 137 19.90 -8.78 10.05
C GLU A 137 19.04 -8.86 11.31
N ALA A 138 18.70 -10.09 11.68
CA ALA A 138 17.96 -10.48 12.85
C ALA A 138 18.70 -10.12 14.15
N ALA A 139 17.97 -10.09 15.27
CA ALA A 139 18.55 -9.80 16.58
C ALA A 139 19.58 -10.86 17.05
N ASP A 140 19.43 -12.11 16.59
CA ASP A 140 20.35 -13.22 16.87
C ASP A 140 21.56 -13.30 15.91
N GLY A 141 21.61 -12.42 14.91
CA GLY A 141 22.68 -12.31 13.92
C GLY A 141 22.42 -13.04 12.61
N ASP A 142 21.26 -13.69 12.44
CA ASP A 142 20.88 -14.28 11.16
C ASP A 142 20.62 -13.19 10.11
N VAL A 143 21.00 -13.46 8.86
CA VAL A 143 20.92 -12.49 7.76
C VAL A 143 19.99 -13.02 6.69
N ARG A 144 18.91 -12.30 6.43
CA ARG A 144 18.02 -12.51 5.27
C ARG A 144 18.30 -11.49 4.19
N VAL A 145 18.23 -11.93 2.94
CA VAL A 145 18.31 -11.06 1.75
C VAL A 145 16.99 -11.18 1.04
N LEU A 146 16.22 -10.09 1.04
CA LEU A 146 14.85 -10.04 0.54
C LEU A 146 14.79 -9.15 -0.70
N SER A 147 14.11 -9.63 -1.73
CA SER A 147 13.70 -8.79 -2.85
C SER A 147 12.65 -7.77 -2.40
N PRO A 148 12.55 -6.60 -3.06
CA PRO A 148 11.45 -5.66 -2.84
C PRO A 148 10.07 -6.29 -3.04
N GLU A 149 9.94 -7.27 -3.94
CA GLU A 149 8.73 -8.04 -4.20
C GLU A 149 8.32 -8.91 -2.99
N GLU A 150 9.26 -9.56 -2.32
CA GLU A 150 8.99 -10.32 -1.08
C GLU A 150 8.54 -9.40 0.06
N ILE A 151 9.14 -8.22 0.17
CA ILE A 151 8.75 -7.21 1.17
C ILE A 151 7.32 -6.70 0.87
N ALA A 152 7.03 -6.39 -0.40
CA ALA A 152 5.69 -6.02 -0.84
C ALA A 152 4.67 -7.13 -0.57
N ALA A 153 5.05 -8.39 -0.80
CA ALA A 153 4.21 -9.55 -0.56
C ALA A 153 3.89 -9.73 0.93
N ALA A 154 4.85 -9.50 1.83
CA ALA A 154 4.62 -9.53 3.27
C ALA A 154 3.57 -8.48 3.69
N VAL A 155 3.66 -7.26 3.15
CA VAL A 155 2.66 -6.20 3.41
C VAL A 155 1.28 -6.59 2.86
N LEU A 156 1.21 -7.09 1.63
CA LEU A 156 -0.05 -7.55 1.03
C LEU A 156 -0.65 -8.75 1.78
N ALA A 157 0.18 -9.67 2.27
CA ALA A 157 -0.23 -10.79 3.09
C ALA A 157 -0.84 -10.30 4.41
N LYS A 158 -0.25 -9.28 5.06
CA LYS A 158 -0.83 -8.67 6.26
C LYS A 158 -2.18 -8.01 6.01
N MET A 159 -2.35 -7.36 4.84
CA MET A 159 -3.64 -6.77 4.43
C MET A 159 -4.70 -7.85 4.21
N LYS A 160 -4.32 -8.97 3.58
CA LYS A 160 -5.17 -10.14 3.41
C LYS A 160 -5.57 -10.76 4.74
N GLU A 161 -4.61 -11.05 5.62
CA GLU A 161 -4.85 -11.61 6.96
C GLU A 161 -5.84 -10.74 7.75
N THR A 162 -5.62 -9.42 7.75
CA THR A 162 -6.51 -8.44 8.39
C THR A 162 -7.94 -8.55 7.86
N ALA A 163 -8.09 -8.67 6.54
CA ALA A 163 -9.40 -8.84 5.90
C ALA A 163 -10.04 -10.20 6.20
N GLU A 164 -9.27 -11.29 6.19
CA GLU A 164 -9.74 -12.64 6.49
C GLU A 164 -10.20 -12.78 7.94
N ALA A 165 -9.46 -12.21 8.89
CA ALA A 165 -9.83 -12.13 10.30
C ALA A 165 -11.15 -11.37 10.49
N HIS A 166 -11.34 -10.27 9.78
CA HIS A 166 -12.57 -9.48 9.83
C HIS A 166 -13.76 -10.18 9.17
N LEU A 167 -13.56 -10.83 8.03
CA LEU A 167 -14.63 -11.46 7.24
C LEU A 167 -14.96 -12.89 7.71
N GLY A 168 -14.07 -13.54 8.45
CA GLY A 168 -14.20 -14.93 8.90
C GLY A 168 -14.14 -15.96 7.77
N ARG A 169 -13.51 -15.61 6.64
CA ARG A 169 -13.32 -16.49 5.46
C ARG A 169 -12.04 -16.10 4.72
N THR A 170 -11.50 -17.05 3.95
CA THR A 170 -10.35 -16.79 3.09
C THR A 170 -10.70 -15.84 1.96
N VAL A 171 -9.76 -14.97 1.60
CA VAL A 171 -9.90 -14.01 0.50
C VAL A 171 -8.74 -14.16 -0.47
N SER A 172 -9.06 -14.33 -1.75
CA SER A 172 -8.09 -14.65 -2.78
C SER A 172 -7.98 -13.60 -3.88
N SER A 173 -8.76 -12.50 -3.84
CA SER A 173 -8.83 -11.56 -4.95
C SER A 173 -8.69 -10.11 -4.46
N ALA A 174 -7.92 -9.30 -5.19
CA ALA A 174 -7.68 -7.91 -4.83
C ALA A 174 -7.58 -6.99 -6.05
N VAL A 175 -7.96 -5.73 -5.83
CA VAL A 175 -7.56 -4.57 -6.61
C VAL A 175 -6.54 -3.80 -5.79
N VAL A 176 -5.35 -3.57 -6.35
CA VAL A 176 -4.25 -2.89 -5.65
C VAL A 176 -4.02 -1.52 -6.27
N ALA A 177 -4.08 -0.47 -5.46
CA ALA A 177 -3.74 0.89 -5.86
C ALA A 177 -2.24 1.14 -5.73
N VAL A 178 -1.65 1.80 -6.72
CA VAL A 178 -0.21 2.11 -6.80
C VAL A 178 0.03 3.54 -7.31
N PRO A 179 1.22 4.12 -7.11
CA PRO A 179 1.52 5.46 -7.60
C PRO A 179 1.39 5.56 -9.12
N VAL A 180 0.87 6.69 -9.61
CA VAL A 180 0.59 6.88 -11.05
C VAL A 180 1.84 6.81 -11.94
N TYR A 181 3.01 7.16 -11.40
CA TYR A 181 4.29 7.10 -12.11
C TYR A 181 4.91 5.70 -12.18
N PHE A 182 4.28 4.67 -11.59
CA PHE A 182 4.74 3.30 -11.72
C PHE A 182 4.70 2.84 -13.17
N ASN A 183 5.85 2.40 -13.68
CA ASN A 183 5.98 1.79 -14.99
C ASN A 183 5.52 0.32 -14.99
N ASP A 184 5.53 -0.31 -16.17
CA ASP A 184 5.08 -1.70 -16.33
C ASP A 184 5.87 -2.69 -15.48
N ALA A 185 7.18 -2.49 -15.29
CA ALA A 185 8.00 -3.37 -14.46
C ALA A 185 7.59 -3.29 -12.98
N GLN A 186 7.33 -2.09 -12.48
CA GLN A 186 6.89 -1.88 -11.10
C GLN A 186 5.46 -2.38 -10.85
N ARG A 187 4.55 -2.20 -11.82
CA ARG A 187 3.20 -2.77 -11.76
C ARG A 187 3.23 -4.29 -11.79
N ARG A 188 4.07 -4.90 -12.63
CA ARG A 188 4.29 -6.35 -12.62
C ARG A 188 4.85 -6.83 -11.28
N ALA A 189 5.81 -6.12 -10.70
CA ALA A 189 6.36 -6.45 -9.39
C ALA A 189 5.27 -6.47 -8.29
N ILE A 190 4.29 -5.55 -8.34
CA ILE A 190 3.11 -5.59 -7.45
C ILE A 190 2.20 -6.80 -7.72
N SER A 191 1.99 -7.14 -9.00
CA SER A 191 1.22 -8.34 -9.37
C SER A 191 1.91 -9.62 -8.87
N ASP A 192 3.23 -9.72 -9.03
CA ASP A 192 4.04 -10.84 -8.58
C ASP A 192 4.01 -10.93 -7.05
N ALA A 193 4.16 -9.79 -6.35
CA ALA A 193 4.02 -9.70 -4.89
C ALA A 193 2.63 -10.15 -4.40
N GLY A 194 1.57 -9.80 -5.12
CA GLY A 194 0.23 -10.30 -4.84
C GLY A 194 0.13 -11.82 -4.99
N GLY A 195 0.70 -12.38 -6.06
CA GLY A 195 0.80 -13.83 -6.25
C GLY A 195 1.55 -14.52 -5.11
N ILE A 196 2.66 -13.94 -4.63
CA ILE A 196 3.42 -14.43 -3.49
C ILE A 196 2.58 -14.38 -2.20
N ALA A 197 1.78 -13.32 -2.00
CA ALA A 197 0.85 -13.19 -0.86
C ALA A 197 -0.40 -14.08 -0.96
N GLY A 198 -0.54 -14.86 -2.05
CA GLY A 198 -1.72 -15.69 -2.30
C GLY A 198 -2.97 -14.87 -2.63
N LEU A 199 -2.80 -13.73 -3.30
CA LEU A 199 -3.84 -12.88 -3.87
C LEU A 199 -3.76 -12.90 -5.40
N ASP A 200 -4.89 -13.15 -6.05
CA ASP A 200 -5.13 -12.85 -7.46
C ASP A 200 -5.37 -11.34 -7.60
N VAL A 201 -4.35 -10.63 -8.08
CA VAL A 201 -4.44 -9.19 -8.35
C VAL A 201 -5.23 -8.97 -9.64
N MET A 202 -6.55 -8.94 -9.49
CA MET A 202 -7.49 -8.80 -10.60
C MET A 202 -7.31 -7.49 -11.37
N ARG A 203 -6.86 -6.44 -10.68
CA ARG A 203 -6.57 -5.14 -11.28
C ARG A 203 -5.55 -4.36 -10.45
N ILE A 204 -4.63 -3.68 -11.12
CA ILE A 204 -3.81 -2.63 -10.53
C ILE A 204 -4.41 -1.30 -10.97
N VAL A 205 -4.67 -0.39 -10.03
CA VAL A 205 -5.23 0.94 -10.31
C VAL A 205 -4.25 2.02 -9.88
N SER A 206 -4.23 3.17 -10.54
CA SER A 206 -3.49 4.32 -10.03
C SER A 206 -4.19 4.98 -8.85
N GLU A 207 -3.44 5.29 -7.79
CA GLU A 207 -3.89 6.04 -6.60
C GLU A 207 -4.79 7.25 -6.90
N PRO A 208 -4.42 8.19 -7.81
CA PRO A 208 -5.27 9.34 -8.10
C PRO A 208 -6.59 8.96 -8.80
N ILE A 209 -6.63 7.86 -9.55
CA ILE A 209 -7.85 7.35 -10.18
C ILE A 209 -8.74 6.72 -9.11
N ALA A 210 -8.17 5.89 -8.23
CA ALA A 210 -8.90 5.34 -7.10
C ALA A 210 -9.51 6.45 -6.23
N ALA A 211 -8.73 7.50 -5.93
CA ALA A 211 -9.25 8.65 -5.19
C ALA A 211 -10.37 9.40 -5.91
N ALA A 212 -10.28 9.55 -7.23
CA ALA A 212 -11.33 10.14 -8.05
C ALA A 212 -12.62 9.30 -8.06
N VAL A 213 -12.49 7.96 -8.13
CA VAL A 213 -13.61 7.01 -8.02
C VAL A 213 -14.24 7.07 -6.62
N ALA A 214 -13.43 7.13 -5.54
CA ALA A 214 -13.93 7.24 -4.18
C ALA A 214 -14.78 8.49 -3.96
N TYR A 215 -14.45 9.57 -4.68
CA TYR A 215 -15.24 10.80 -4.67
C TYR A 215 -16.55 10.71 -5.48
N GLY A 216 -16.70 9.70 -6.35
CA GLY A 216 -17.91 9.47 -7.13
C GLY A 216 -17.87 10.10 -8.53
N LEU A 217 -16.66 10.36 -9.06
CA LEU A 217 -16.47 10.83 -10.45
C LEU A 217 -16.64 9.72 -11.49
N ASP A 218 -16.91 8.50 -11.07
CA ASP A 218 -17.28 7.37 -11.90
C ASP A 218 -18.74 7.43 -12.40
N ASN A 219 -19.57 8.32 -11.83
CA ASN A 219 -20.97 8.49 -12.18
C ASN A 219 -21.18 9.39 -13.41
N ALA A 220 -22.27 9.18 -14.16
CA ALA A 220 -22.66 9.97 -15.36
C ALA A 220 -22.78 11.50 -15.19
N LYS A 221 -22.61 12.03 -13.97
CA LYS A 221 -22.56 13.47 -13.67
C LYS A 221 -21.15 14.07 -13.80
N SER A 222 -20.14 13.27 -14.12
CA SER A 222 -18.75 13.69 -14.25
C SER A 222 -18.31 14.06 -15.67
N ASP A 223 -19.22 14.04 -16.66
CA ASP A 223 -18.95 14.32 -18.09
C ASP A 223 -18.04 15.54 -18.31
N GLY A 224 -16.78 15.27 -18.70
CA GLY A 224 -15.75 16.27 -19.01
C GLY A 224 -15.15 17.04 -17.82
N LYS A 225 -15.38 16.62 -16.57
CA LYS A 225 -14.85 17.30 -15.39
C LYS A 225 -13.33 17.19 -15.31
N ARG A 226 -12.66 18.32 -15.08
CA ARG A 226 -11.20 18.39 -14.88
C ARG A 226 -10.91 18.54 -13.40
N VAL A 227 -10.15 17.62 -12.83
CA VAL A 227 -9.83 17.66 -11.41
C VAL A 227 -8.34 17.57 -11.17
N VAL A 228 -7.92 18.13 -10.04
CA VAL A 228 -6.56 17.96 -9.51
C VAL A 228 -6.65 17.09 -8.27
N VAL A 229 -5.99 15.94 -8.31
CA VAL A 229 -5.72 15.14 -7.12
C VAL A 229 -4.42 15.66 -6.50
N PHE A 230 -4.49 16.08 -5.25
CA PHE A 230 -3.36 16.57 -4.47
C PHE A 230 -3.13 15.60 -3.31
N ASP A 231 -2.18 14.69 -3.48
CA ASP A 231 -1.84 13.66 -2.52
C ASP A 231 -0.62 14.06 -1.71
N LEU A 232 -0.80 14.36 -0.43
CA LEU A 232 0.29 14.66 0.49
C LEU A 232 0.27 13.66 1.65
N GLY A 233 1.11 12.64 1.52
CA GLY A 233 1.24 11.54 2.47
C GLY A 233 2.22 11.81 3.62
N GLY A 234 2.79 10.71 4.15
CA GLY A 234 3.84 10.74 5.17
C GLY A 234 5.21 11.14 4.61
N GLU A 235 5.58 10.65 3.43
CA GLU A 235 6.90 10.89 2.85
C GLU A 235 6.87 11.64 1.51
N THR A 236 5.81 11.47 0.73
CA THR A 236 5.73 11.94 -0.65
C THR A 236 4.59 12.94 -0.85
N LEU A 237 4.78 13.77 -1.86
CA LEU A 237 3.76 14.61 -2.45
C LEU A 237 3.62 14.21 -3.91
N ASP A 238 2.40 13.86 -4.33
CA ASP A 238 2.06 13.60 -5.72
C ASP A 238 0.86 14.46 -6.13
N VAL A 239 0.99 15.13 -7.28
CA VAL A 239 -0.07 15.99 -7.82
C VAL A 239 -0.40 15.53 -9.23
N THR A 240 -1.65 15.18 -9.45
CA THR A 240 -2.13 14.65 -10.73
C THR A 240 -3.30 15.49 -11.24
N ALA A 241 -3.18 15.99 -12.46
CA ALA A 241 -4.31 16.59 -13.18
C ALA A 241 -4.93 15.53 -14.09
N LEU A 242 -6.25 15.33 -13.97
CA LEU A 242 -6.96 14.34 -14.76
C LEU A 242 -8.32 14.86 -15.23
N VAL A 243 -8.83 14.26 -16.30
CA VAL A 243 -10.19 14.48 -16.80
C VAL A 243 -11.02 13.24 -16.50
N ALA A 244 -12.14 13.42 -15.83
CA ALA A 244 -13.17 12.41 -15.71
C ALA A 244 -14.22 12.65 -16.81
N ASP A 245 -14.56 11.61 -17.56
CA ASP A 245 -15.57 11.66 -18.61
C ASP A 245 -16.30 10.32 -18.66
N ASN A 246 -17.57 10.29 -18.21
CA ASN A 246 -18.43 9.10 -18.28
C ASN A 246 -17.80 7.82 -17.69
N GLY A 247 -17.09 7.94 -16.57
CA GLY A 247 -16.41 6.82 -15.89
C GLY A 247 -15.00 6.52 -16.42
N PHE A 248 -14.55 7.21 -17.48
CA PHE A 248 -13.18 7.17 -17.96
C PHE A 248 -12.34 8.27 -17.29
N PHE A 249 -11.09 7.95 -16.96
CA PHE A 249 -10.17 8.86 -16.30
C PHE A 249 -8.89 9.03 -17.15
N ASP A 250 -8.73 10.22 -17.73
CA ASP A 250 -7.56 10.56 -18.55
C ASP A 250 -6.57 11.38 -17.72
N VAL A 251 -5.42 10.78 -17.35
CA VAL A 251 -4.34 11.49 -16.66
C VAL A 251 -3.62 12.41 -17.65
N LEU A 252 -3.66 13.72 -17.41
CA LEU A 252 -3.07 14.73 -18.28
C LEU A 252 -1.60 14.98 -17.95
N ALA A 253 -1.30 15.10 -16.65
CA ALA A 253 0.04 15.27 -16.14
C ALA A 253 0.09 14.82 -14.68
N THR A 254 1.28 14.38 -14.26
CA THR A 254 1.59 14.07 -12.87
C THR A 254 2.99 14.62 -12.54
N ASN A 255 3.12 15.25 -11.38
CA ASN A 255 4.41 15.62 -10.81
C ASN A 255 4.37 15.47 -9.30
N GLY A 256 5.53 15.21 -8.70
CA GLY A 256 5.63 15.05 -7.25
C GLY A 256 6.98 15.47 -6.69
N ASP A 257 7.10 15.31 -5.38
CA ASP A 257 8.35 15.39 -4.62
C ASP A 257 8.39 14.18 -3.68
N GLY A 258 9.22 13.19 -4.03
CA GLY A 258 9.33 11.93 -3.29
C GLY A 258 10.02 12.06 -1.93
N HIS A 259 10.30 13.27 -1.45
CA HIS A 259 10.95 13.56 -0.16
C HIS A 259 10.28 14.76 0.53
N LEU A 260 8.97 14.88 0.38
CA LEU A 260 8.16 15.94 0.94
C LEU A 260 6.83 15.39 1.44
N GLY A 261 6.71 15.24 2.76
CA GLY A 261 5.49 14.76 3.40
C GLY A 261 5.47 15.07 4.90
N GLY A 262 4.53 14.43 5.59
CA GLY A 262 4.32 14.48 7.04
C GLY A 262 5.59 14.36 7.89
N GLU A 263 6.47 13.41 7.57
CA GLU A 263 7.70 13.14 8.32
C GLU A 263 8.69 14.29 8.25
N GLY A 264 8.75 14.97 7.09
CA GLY A 264 9.53 16.18 6.94
C GLY A 264 9.07 17.27 7.89
N PHE A 265 7.75 17.39 8.10
CA PHE A 265 7.18 18.33 9.05
C PHE A 265 7.46 17.93 10.50
N ASP A 266 7.34 16.63 10.81
CA ASP A 266 7.66 16.09 12.14
C ASP A 266 9.13 16.37 12.49
N GLN A 267 10.04 16.15 11.55
CA GLN A 267 11.48 16.35 11.77
C GLN A 267 11.81 17.81 12.10
N ARG A 268 11.10 18.80 11.53
CA ARG A 268 11.27 20.21 11.90
C ARG A 268 10.86 20.49 13.35
N VAL A 269 9.76 19.89 13.79
CA VAL A 269 9.28 20.01 15.17
C VAL A 269 10.24 19.31 16.14
N VAL A 270 10.72 18.11 15.80
CA VAL A 270 11.72 17.37 16.58
C VAL A 270 13.00 18.20 16.75
N ASN A 271 13.54 18.74 15.65
CA ASN A 271 14.76 19.57 15.71
C ASN A 271 14.56 20.80 16.59
N HIS A 272 13.40 21.45 16.50
CA HIS A 272 13.05 22.58 17.37
C HIS A 272 13.10 22.19 18.85
N PHE A 273 12.52 21.05 19.23
CA PHE A 273 12.53 20.58 20.62
C PHE A 273 13.90 20.11 21.08
N VAL A 274 14.69 19.44 20.24
CA VAL A 274 16.09 19.09 20.55
C VAL A 274 16.89 20.35 20.88
N ASP A 275 16.78 21.39 20.05
CA ASP A 275 17.47 22.67 20.29
C ASP A 275 16.93 23.39 21.53
N LEU A 276 15.63 23.30 21.80
CA LEU A 276 15.03 23.88 23.00
C LEU A 276 15.55 23.20 24.27
N ILE A 277 15.64 21.86 24.27
CA ILE A 277 16.18 21.06 25.37
C ILE A 277 17.66 21.41 25.60
N LYS A 278 18.45 21.51 24.52
CA LYS A 278 19.85 21.98 24.60
C LYS A 278 19.95 23.34 25.25
N ARG A 279 19.10 24.29 24.87
CA ARG A 279 19.10 25.66 25.43
C ARG A 279 18.65 25.72 26.89
N LYS A 280 17.59 24.99 27.27
CA LYS A 280 16.99 25.04 28.62
C LYS A 280 17.72 24.17 29.65
N HIS A 281 18.15 22.98 29.24
CA HIS A 281 18.71 21.96 30.14
C HIS A 281 20.20 21.71 29.90
N GLY A 282 20.82 22.33 28.88
CA GLY A 282 22.24 22.15 28.58
C GLY A 282 22.60 20.75 28.09
N ARG A 283 21.60 19.95 27.67
CA ARG A 283 21.77 18.53 27.30
C ARG A 283 21.39 18.31 25.84
N ASP A 284 22.24 17.58 25.13
CA ASP A 284 21.93 17.07 23.80
C ASP A 284 21.37 15.65 23.91
N ILE A 285 20.13 15.44 23.46
CA ILE A 285 19.48 14.13 23.44
C ILE A 285 19.62 13.43 22.08
N SER A 286 20.26 14.04 21.08
CA SER A 286 20.32 13.47 19.73
C SER A 286 21.06 12.13 19.66
N GLY A 287 21.91 11.83 20.64
CA GLY A 287 22.61 10.54 20.78
C GLY A 287 21.83 9.48 21.56
N ASP A 288 20.69 9.81 22.16
CA ASP A 288 19.84 8.89 22.92
C ASP A 288 18.68 8.42 22.05
N GLY A 289 18.79 7.19 21.52
CA GLY A 289 17.77 6.61 20.64
C GLY A 289 16.40 6.49 21.31
N ARG A 290 16.34 6.16 22.61
CA ARG A 290 15.08 6.01 23.35
C ARG A 290 14.41 7.37 23.57
N ALA A 291 15.17 8.38 24.00
CA ALA A 291 14.65 9.73 24.17
C ALA A 291 14.18 10.32 22.84
N MET A 292 14.94 10.13 21.76
CA MET A 292 14.58 10.59 20.41
C MET A 292 13.32 9.92 19.89
N HIS A 293 13.14 8.61 20.10
CA HIS A 293 11.92 7.91 19.71
C HIS A 293 10.68 8.45 20.43
N ARG A 294 10.76 8.62 21.76
CA ARG A 294 9.67 9.21 22.55
C ARG A 294 9.33 10.63 22.10
N LEU A 295 10.36 11.44 21.80
CA LEU A 295 10.17 12.78 21.29
C LEU A 295 9.49 12.81 19.91
N ARG A 296 9.93 11.96 18.97
CA ARG A 296 9.33 11.85 17.63
C ARG A 296 7.84 11.54 17.72
N ARG A 297 7.47 10.54 18.52
CA ARG A 297 6.07 10.12 18.72
C ARG A 297 5.20 11.27 19.24
N GLU A 298 5.64 12.00 20.27
CA GLU A 298 4.85 13.12 20.77
C GLU A 298 4.85 14.33 19.83
N CYS A 299 5.90 14.53 19.02
CA CYS A 299 5.91 15.59 17.98
C CYS A 299 4.90 15.31 16.87
N GLU A 300 4.81 14.07 16.39
CA GLU A 300 3.81 13.65 15.40
C GLU A 300 2.39 13.83 15.96
N ARG A 301 2.17 13.38 17.20
CA ARG A 301 0.89 13.57 17.91
C ARG A 301 0.52 15.05 18.04
N ALA A 302 1.50 15.90 18.36
CA ALA A 302 1.32 17.34 18.45
C ALA A 302 0.96 17.96 17.09
N LYS A 303 1.65 17.57 16.00
CA LYS A 303 1.31 17.97 14.62
C LYS A 303 -0.13 17.61 14.29
N HIS A 304 -0.57 16.38 14.57
CA HIS A 304 -1.94 15.95 14.32
C HIS A 304 -2.95 16.80 15.10
N ALA A 305 -2.72 17.02 16.41
CA ALA A 305 -3.58 17.86 17.24
C ALA A 305 -3.69 19.30 16.71
N LEU A 306 -2.58 19.88 16.22
CA LEU A 306 -2.55 21.24 15.68
C LEU A 306 -3.36 21.43 14.39
N SER A 307 -3.74 20.35 13.70
CA SER A 307 -4.64 20.44 12.55
C SER A 307 -6.05 20.89 12.97
N ALA A 308 -6.47 20.57 14.21
CA ALA A 308 -7.74 21.01 14.79
C ALA A 308 -7.58 22.14 15.82
N GLN A 309 -6.50 22.12 16.60
CA GLN A 309 -6.27 23.02 17.74
C GLN A 309 -5.26 24.12 17.41
N HIS A 310 -5.34 25.27 18.09
CA HIS A 310 -4.39 26.38 17.90
C HIS A 310 -3.08 26.19 18.67
N GLN A 311 -3.08 25.35 19.71
CA GLN A 311 -1.91 25.03 20.51
C GLN A 311 -2.09 23.65 21.15
N VAL A 312 -0.99 22.98 21.44
CA VAL A 312 -0.92 21.68 22.13
C VAL A 312 0.27 21.68 23.08
N ARG A 313 0.18 20.93 24.18
CA ARG A 313 1.31 20.75 25.09
C ARG A 313 2.00 19.42 24.78
N VAL A 314 3.30 19.48 24.53
CA VAL A 314 4.19 18.33 24.33
C VAL A 314 4.74 17.96 25.70
N GLU A 315 4.27 16.85 26.25
CA GLU A 315 4.62 16.36 27.59
C GLU A 315 5.25 14.97 27.50
N ILE A 316 6.45 14.80 28.05
CA ILE A 316 7.15 13.52 28.12
C ILE A 316 7.80 13.38 29.50
N GLU A 317 7.31 12.45 30.30
CA GLU A 317 7.85 12.18 31.63
C GLU A 317 9.25 11.56 31.57
N ALA A 318 10.16 11.98 32.44
CA ALA A 318 11.52 11.44 32.53
C ALA A 318 12.22 11.32 31.15
N LEU A 319 12.15 12.37 30.33
CA LEU A 319 12.81 12.38 29.02
C LEU A 319 14.33 12.47 29.17
N LEU A 320 14.82 13.16 30.19
CA LEU A 320 16.25 13.34 30.45
C LEU A 320 16.72 12.54 31.66
N ASP A 321 18.02 12.21 31.67
CA ASP A 321 18.73 11.63 32.81
C ASP A 321 18.40 12.36 34.12
N GLY A 322 18.15 11.60 35.19
CA GLY A 322 17.72 12.15 36.48
C GLY A 322 16.21 12.39 36.61
N GLY A 323 15.41 11.91 35.65
CA GLY A 323 13.94 11.92 35.73
C GLY A 323 13.32 13.28 35.41
N VAL A 324 13.96 14.09 34.57
CA VAL A 324 13.44 15.42 34.20
C VAL A 324 12.44 15.28 33.05
N ASP A 325 11.25 15.85 33.25
CA ASP A 325 10.17 15.86 32.27
C ASP A 325 10.37 16.95 31.21
N LEU A 326 9.93 16.68 29.98
CA LEU A 326 9.68 17.71 28.98
C LEU A 326 8.22 18.15 29.11
N SER A 327 7.98 19.46 29.18
CA SER A 327 6.63 20.01 29.16
C SER A 327 6.66 21.39 28.49
N GLU A 328 6.33 21.44 27.22
CA GLU A 328 6.44 22.65 26.40
C GLU A 328 5.20 22.85 25.54
N THR A 329 4.83 24.09 25.26
CA THR A 329 3.68 24.39 24.39
C THR A 329 4.16 24.62 22.97
N LEU A 330 3.52 23.95 22.01
CA LEU A 330 3.66 24.20 20.57
C LEU A 330 2.38 24.85 20.05
N THR A 331 2.51 26.01 19.42
CA THR A 331 1.38 26.68 18.75
C THR A 331 1.35 26.36 17.25
N ARG A 332 0.16 26.44 16.63
CA ARG A 332 0.01 26.26 15.18
C ARG A 332 0.86 27.28 14.41
N ALA A 333 0.93 28.53 14.88
CA ALA A 333 1.74 29.56 14.25
C ALA A 333 3.23 29.21 14.24
N GLN A 334 3.77 28.68 15.35
CA GLN A 334 5.15 28.21 15.41
C GLN A 334 5.37 26.99 14.51
N PHE A 335 4.45 26.02 14.52
CA PHE A 335 4.52 24.88 13.61
C PHE A 335 4.54 25.33 12.14
N GLU A 336 3.72 26.31 11.79
CA GLU A 336 3.69 26.87 10.44
C GLU A 336 4.98 27.60 10.07
N GLU A 337 5.53 28.38 10.99
CA GLU A 337 6.82 29.08 10.80
C GLU A 337 7.99 28.10 10.61
N LEU A 338 8.04 27.01 11.39
CA LEU A 338 9.09 25.98 11.29
C LEU A 338 9.10 25.24 9.95
N ASN A 339 7.96 25.26 9.25
CA ASN A 339 7.71 24.48 8.04
C ASN A 339 7.42 25.34 6.80
N ASP A 340 7.56 26.67 6.89
CA ASP A 340 7.14 27.59 5.82
C ASP A 340 7.82 27.26 4.48
N ASP A 341 9.10 26.89 4.50
CA ASP A 341 9.84 26.48 3.30
C ASP A 341 9.33 25.15 2.71
N LEU A 342 8.99 24.17 3.57
CA LEU A 342 8.45 22.89 3.12
C LEU A 342 7.03 23.07 2.56
N PHE A 343 6.19 23.89 3.19
CA PHE A 343 4.87 24.22 2.66
C PHE A 343 4.95 24.96 1.34
N ALA A 344 5.85 25.92 1.18
CA ALA A 344 6.06 26.60 -0.10
C ALA A 344 6.52 25.64 -1.21
N ARG A 345 7.35 24.64 -0.87
CA ARG A 345 7.79 23.58 -1.81
C ARG A 345 6.62 22.74 -2.34
N THR A 346 5.58 22.50 -1.53
CA THR A 346 4.40 21.72 -2.00
C THR A 346 3.70 22.33 -3.22
N MET A 347 3.86 23.64 -3.43
CA MET A 347 3.21 24.34 -4.54
C MET A 347 3.96 24.22 -5.87
N ALA A 348 5.23 23.79 -5.86
CA ALA A 348 6.01 23.62 -7.07
C ALA A 348 5.50 22.45 -7.94
N PRO A 349 5.25 21.23 -7.41
CA PRO A 349 4.62 20.15 -8.16
C PRO A 349 3.25 20.52 -8.72
N LEU A 350 2.41 21.24 -7.96
CA LEU A 350 1.11 21.69 -8.45
C LEU A 350 1.24 22.63 -9.66
N ARG A 351 2.09 23.66 -9.57
CA ARG A 351 2.33 24.58 -10.69
C ARG A 351 2.86 23.86 -11.93
N LYS A 352 3.78 22.92 -11.74
CA LYS A 352 4.37 22.14 -12.83
C LYS A 352 3.33 21.23 -13.48
N THR A 353 2.51 20.54 -12.69
CA THR A 353 1.42 19.69 -13.20
C THR A 353 0.43 20.48 -14.05
N MET A 354 0.01 21.66 -13.59
CA MET A 354 -0.86 22.54 -14.37
C MET A 354 -0.22 22.96 -15.70
N ALA A 355 1.07 23.32 -15.68
CA ALA A 355 1.80 23.72 -16.87
C ALA A 355 1.99 22.57 -17.88
N ASP A 356 2.40 21.39 -17.41
CA ASP A 356 2.61 20.20 -18.23
C ASP A 356 1.29 19.66 -18.81
N ALA A 357 0.18 19.81 -18.07
CA ALA A 357 -1.17 19.51 -18.56
C ALA A 357 -1.70 20.56 -19.55
N GLY A 358 -1.05 21.72 -19.68
CA GLY A 358 -1.51 22.82 -20.52
C GLY A 358 -2.80 23.47 -20.02
N LEU A 359 -3.03 23.46 -18.70
CA LEU A 359 -4.25 23.96 -18.07
C LEU A 359 -3.99 25.28 -17.32
N GLU A 360 -4.95 26.18 -17.38
CA GLU A 360 -5.00 27.37 -16.52
C GLU A 360 -5.78 27.06 -15.23
N LYS A 361 -5.60 27.89 -14.19
CA LYS A 361 -6.34 27.75 -12.92
C LYS A 361 -7.86 27.71 -13.11
N GLY A 362 -8.36 28.41 -14.13
CA GLY A 362 -9.78 28.50 -14.46
C GLY A 362 -10.36 27.20 -15.02
N ASP A 363 -9.53 26.35 -15.61
CA ASP A 363 -9.93 25.10 -16.26
C ASP A 363 -10.24 23.97 -15.28
N ILE A 364 -9.75 24.04 -14.04
CA ILE A 364 -9.97 22.99 -13.03
C ILE A 364 -11.34 23.18 -12.41
N ASP A 365 -12.15 22.15 -12.33
CA ASP A 365 -13.45 22.21 -11.65
C ASP A 365 -13.27 22.06 -10.14
N GLU A 366 -12.56 21.02 -9.72
CA GLU A 366 -12.51 20.57 -8.32
C GLU A 366 -11.12 20.03 -7.95
N ILE A 367 -10.80 20.08 -6.66
CA ILE A 367 -9.52 19.62 -6.11
C ILE A 367 -9.80 18.53 -5.08
N ILE A 368 -9.21 17.36 -5.26
CA ILE A 368 -9.38 16.19 -4.39
C ILE A 368 -8.15 16.08 -3.48
N PRO A 369 -8.25 16.41 -2.17
CA PRO A 369 -7.15 16.21 -1.23
C PRO A 369 -7.06 14.73 -0.81
N VAL A 370 -5.87 14.14 -0.95
CA VAL A 370 -5.55 12.76 -0.57
C VAL A 370 -4.35 12.77 0.38
N GLY A 371 -4.28 11.80 1.30
CA GLY A 371 -3.17 11.69 2.25
C GLY A 371 -3.32 12.60 3.47
N GLY A 372 -2.91 12.10 4.63
CA GLY A 372 -3.25 12.68 5.92
C GLY A 372 -2.67 14.07 6.19
N SER A 373 -1.56 14.41 5.54
CA SER A 373 -0.92 15.73 5.67
C SER A 373 -1.72 16.83 4.98
N THR A 374 -2.66 16.51 4.10
CA THR A 374 -3.61 17.51 3.54
C THR A 374 -4.60 18.08 4.55
N ARG A 375 -4.70 17.48 5.75
CA ARG A 375 -5.48 18.04 6.87
C ARG A 375 -4.86 19.29 7.48
N ILE A 376 -3.58 19.55 7.22
CA ILE A 376 -2.88 20.73 7.73
C ILE A 376 -3.55 22.00 7.16
N PRO A 377 -4.08 22.90 8.01
CA PRO A 377 -4.83 24.08 7.54
C PRO A 377 -4.03 24.97 6.58
N LYS A 378 -2.73 25.10 6.81
CA LYS A 378 -1.82 25.87 5.96
C LYS A 378 -1.70 25.30 4.54
N VAL A 379 -1.66 23.97 4.39
CA VAL A 379 -1.63 23.31 3.07
C VAL A 379 -2.92 23.60 2.31
N GLN A 380 -4.08 23.42 2.97
CA GLN A 380 -5.38 23.74 2.35
C GLN A 380 -5.52 25.23 2.00
N GLN A 381 -4.93 26.11 2.80
CA GLN A 381 -4.89 27.54 2.51
C GLN A 381 -4.05 27.81 1.25
N LEU A 382 -2.85 27.24 1.15
CA LEU A 382 -1.97 27.46 -0.01
C LEU A 382 -2.60 26.96 -1.32
N ILE A 383 -3.30 25.82 -1.27
CA ILE A 383 -4.06 25.32 -2.41
C ILE A 383 -5.17 26.29 -2.79
N ARG A 384 -5.98 26.75 -1.82
CA ARG A 384 -7.04 27.75 -2.05
C ARG A 384 -6.50 29.04 -2.64
N ASP A 385 -5.40 29.56 -2.08
CA ASP A 385 -4.76 30.80 -2.52
C ASP A 385 -4.23 30.66 -3.95
N TYR A 386 -3.66 29.51 -4.30
CA TYR A 386 -3.23 29.24 -5.68
C TYR A 386 -4.39 29.27 -6.67
N PHE A 387 -5.57 28.78 -6.31
CA PHE A 387 -6.77 28.82 -7.14
C PHE A 387 -7.64 30.08 -6.91
N ASP A 388 -7.06 31.15 -6.36
CA ASP A 388 -7.68 32.45 -6.10
C ASP A 388 -8.97 32.36 -5.24
N GLY A 389 -9.10 31.30 -4.43
CA GLY A 389 -10.29 30.99 -3.63
C GLY A 389 -11.53 30.61 -4.45
N LYS A 390 -11.40 30.38 -5.76
CA LYS A 390 -12.53 30.14 -6.66
C LYS A 390 -12.87 28.67 -6.89
N LYS A 391 -11.95 27.77 -6.56
CA LYS A 391 -12.11 26.33 -6.80
C LYS A 391 -12.39 25.61 -5.49
N GLU A 392 -13.29 24.63 -5.56
CA GLU A 392 -13.69 23.85 -4.40
C GLU A 392 -12.64 22.79 -4.09
N ILE A 393 -12.13 22.79 -2.86
CA ILE A 393 -11.44 21.63 -2.30
C ILE A 393 -12.53 20.71 -1.78
N VAL A 394 -12.64 19.57 -2.43
CA VAL A 394 -13.65 18.55 -2.13
C VAL A 394 -13.54 18.13 -0.67
N LYS A 395 -14.69 17.98 -0.02
CA LYS A 395 -14.77 17.39 1.30
C LYS A 395 -14.74 15.87 1.20
N VAL A 396 -13.56 15.31 1.39
CA VAL A 396 -13.34 13.87 1.49
C VAL A 396 -13.62 13.40 2.93
N ASN A 397 -14.25 12.24 3.10
CA ASN A 397 -14.58 11.70 4.43
C ASN A 397 -13.31 11.46 5.28
N ASN A 398 -12.37 10.69 4.72
CA ASN A 398 -11.06 10.47 5.32
C ASN A 398 -9.98 10.40 4.22
N PRO A 399 -9.09 11.41 4.09
CA PRO A 399 -8.04 11.44 3.07
C PRO A 399 -7.06 10.25 3.09
N ASP A 400 -6.83 9.61 4.24
CA ASP A 400 -5.92 8.45 4.33
C ASP A 400 -6.57 7.14 3.85
N GLU A 401 -7.90 7.07 3.87
CA GLU A 401 -8.65 5.86 3.51
C GLU A 401 -9.15 5.92 2.06
N THR A 402 -8.98 7.06 1.40
CA THR A 402 -9.67 7.41 0.15
C THR A 402 -9.24 6.53 -1.01
N VAL A 403 -7.95 6.21 -1.09
CA VAL A 403 -7.41 5.35 -2.15
C VAL A 403 -7.94 3.93 -1.99
N ALA A 404 -7.80 3.32 -0.80
CA ALA A 404 -8.30 1.97 -0.53
C ALA A 404 -9.83 1.90 -0.74
N TYR A 405 -10.56 2.94 -0.33
CA TYR A 405 -11.99 3.06 -0.56
C TYR A 405 -12.31 2.99 -2.06
N GLY A 406 -11.61 3.78 -2.87
CA GLY A 406 -11.77 3.79 -4.32
C GLY A 406 -11.44 2.45 -4.96
N ALA A 407 -10.34 1.82 -4.52
CA ALA A 407 -9.96 0.48 -4.97
C ALA A 407 -11.04 -0.55 -4.67
N ALA A 408 -11.71 -0.48 -3.51
CA ALA A 408 -12.82 -1.38 -3.16
C ALA A 408 -14.08 -1.12 -4.01
N VAL A 409 -14.39 0.14 -4.34
CA VAL A 409 -15.45 0.47 -5.30
C VAL A 409 -15.14 -0.15 -6.67
N ILE A 410 -13.90 -0.05 -7.15
CA ILE A 410 -13.48 -0.66 -8.42
C ILE A 410 -13.56 -2.19 -8.32
N GLY A 411 -13.13 -2.78 -7.20
CA GLY A 411 -13.21 -4.22 -6.95
C GLY A 411 -14.61 -4.79 -7.09
N ARG A 412 -15.64 -4.07 -6.62
CA ARG A 412 -17.05 -4.44 -6.85
C ARG A 412 -17.38 -4.57 -8.34
N HIS A 413 -16.98 -3.60 -9.16
CA HIS A 413 -17.26 -3.61 -10.60
C HIS A 413 -16.52 -4.77 -11.29
N VAL A 414 -15.28 -5.03 -10.89
CA VAL A 414 -14.46 -6.14 -11.43
C VAL A 414 -15.04 -7.50 -11.02
N ALA A 415 -15.66 -7.61 -9.86
CA ALA A 415 -16.34 -8.82 -9.40
C ALA A 415 -17.64 -9.15 -10.17
N GLY A 416 -18.17 -8.21 -10.97
CA GLY A 416 -19.40 -8.40 -11.73
C GLY A 416 -20.69 -8.28 -10.90
N ASP A 417 -20.63 -7.65 -9.71
CA ASP A 417 -21.74 -7.50 -8.76
C ASP A 417 -22.72 -6.35 -9.10
N ASP A 418 -22.80 -5.94 -10.38
CA ASP A 418 -23.67 -4.84 -10.82
C ASP A 418 -24.96 -5.33 -11.49
N ASP A 419 -26.08 -5.20 -10.78
CA ASP A 419 -27.44 -5.31 -11.35
C ASP A 419 -27.84 -4.08 -12.20
N ASP A 420 -27.12 -2.96 -12.10
CA ASP A 420 -27.45 -1.70 -12.77
C ASP A 420 -26.19 -1.03 -13.35
N LYS A 421 -26.02 -1.21 -14.67
CA LYS A 421 -25.06 -0.55 -15.58
C LYS A 421 -23.57 -0.80 -15.25
N PRO A 422 -22.79 -1.38 -16.20
CA PRO A 422 -21.35 -1.41 -16.03
C PRO A 422 -20.86 0.03 -16.01
N THR A 423 -20.35 0.50 -14.87
CA THR A 423 -19.42 1.62 -14.87
C THR A 423 -18.31 1.19 -15.83
N MET A 424 -18.22 1.84 -16.99
CA MET A 424 -17.18 1.57 -17.97
C MET A 424 -15.88 2.20 -17.49
N LEU A 425 -15.41 1.80 -16.31
CA LEU A 425 -14.00 1.69 -16.04
C LEU A 425 -13.52 0.62 -17.03
N GLY A 426 -12.83 1.05 -18.09
CA GLY A 426 -12.37 0.14 -19.14
C GLY A 426 -11.73 -1.14 -18.58
N PRO A 427 -11.69 -2.24 -19.35
CA PRO A 427 -10.90 -3.40 -18.99
C PRO A 427 -9.45 -2.93 -18.83
N LEU A 428 -8.92 -3.07 -17.62
CA LEU A 428 -7.58 -2.67 -17.20
C LEU A 428 -7.32 -1.15 -17.09
N ASP A 429 -6.79 -0.77 -15.91
CA ASP A 429 -5.96 0.44 -15.72
C ASP A 429 -4.56 0.23 -16.32
N LEU A 430 -4.50 -0.47 -17.44
CA LEU A 430 -3.40 -0.34 -18.37
C LEU A 430 -3.55 1.00 -19.05
N PRO A 431 -2.44 1.57 -19.56
CA PRO A 431 -2.53 2.86 -20.22
C PRO A 431 -3.69 2.80 -21.22
N SER A 432 -4.75 3.58 -21.01
CA SER A 432 -5.81 3.79 -22.02
C SER A 432 -5.23 4.43 -23.29
N PHE A 433 -3.91 4.51 -23.39
CA PHE A 433 -3.04 5.41 -24.11
C PHE A 433 -1.66 4.79 -24.18
N LEU A 434 -1.24 4.35 -25.35
CA LEU A 434 0.12 3.85 -25.55
C LEU A 434 1.20 4.81 -24.99
N SER A 435 2.10 4.33 -24.14
CA SER A 435 3.11 5.15 -23.43
C SER A 435 4.11 5.83 -24.38
N ASP A 436 4.60 5.07 -25.35
CA ASP A 436 5.59 5.48 -26.35
C ASP A 436 5.12 5.07 -27.74
N THR A 437 5.42 5.88 -28.76
CA THR A 437 5.01 5.58 -30.14
C THR A 437 5.55 4.22 -30.61
N ILE A 438 4.66 3.36 -31.13
CA ILE A 438 5.06 2.16 -31.89
C ILE A 438 5.28 2.56 -33.34
N SER A 439 6.47 2.25 -33.85
CA SER A 439 6.91 2.61 -35.19
C SER A 439 7.54 1.43 -35.91
N ILE A 440 7.68 1.53 -37.23
CA ILE A 440 8.41 0.55 -38.04
C ILE A 440 9.52 1.20 -38.84
N GLU A 441 10.62 0.49 -39.05
CA GLU A 441 11.73 0.98 -39.85
C GLU A 441 11.37 1.06 -41.33
N THR A 442 11.81 2.15 -41.96
CA THR A 442 11.71 2.41 -43.39
C THR A 442 13.10 2.61 -44.00
N ALA A 443 13.18 2.57 -45.33
CA ALA A 443 14.45 2.69 -46.04
C ALA A 443 15.22 3.97 -45.64
N GLY A 444 16.51 3.81 -45.34
CA GLY A 444 17.38 4.92 -44.89
C GLY A 444 17.52 5.04 -43.37
N GLY A 445 16.97 4.10 -42.59
CA GLY A 445 17.10 4.06 -41.12
C GLY A 445 16.15 5.03 -40.40
N ALA A 446 15.19 5.60 -41.12
CA ALA A 446 14.10 6.39 -40.55
C ALA A 446 12.99 5.47 -40.05
N VAL A 447 12.27 5.89 -39.01
CA VAL A 447 11.10 5.17 -38.51
C VAL A 447 9.81 5.86 -38.95
N THR A 448 8.78 5.08 -39.25
CA THR A 448 7.42 5.57 -39.52
C THR A 448 6.52 5.27 -38.33
N PRO A 449 5.96 6.29 -37.65
CA PRO A 449 5.01 6.11 -36.57
C PRO A 449 3.76 5.35 -37.04
N MET A 450 3.51 4.19 -36.46
CA MET A 450 2.30 3.40 -36.68
C MET A 450 1.26 3.79 -35.65
N ILE A 451 1.48 3.53 -34.36
CA ILE A 451 0.55 3.95 -33.31
C ILE A 451 1.25 5.02 -32.48
N PRO A 452 0.86 6.30 -32.58
CA PRO A 452 1.47 7.38 -31.79
C PRO A 452 1.31 7.16 -30.29
N ARG A 453 2.24 7.68 -29.48
CA ARG A 453 2.02 7.80 -28.03
C ARG A 453 0.72 8.52 -27.74
N ARG A 454 0.08 8.18 -26.62
CA ARG A 454 -1.25 8.66 -26.24
C ARG A 454 -2.37 8.26 -27.21
N SER A 455 -2.17 7.23 -28.03
CA SER A 455 -3.27 6.64 -28.82
C SER A 455 -4.11 5.72 -27.96
N ARG A 456 -5.44 5.85 -28.07
CA ARG A 456 -6.37 5.06 -27.26
C ARG A 456 -6.26 3.56 -27.54
N LEU A 457 -6.03 2.76 -26.51
CA LEU A 457 -6.00 1.30 -26.61
C LEU A 457 -7.39 0.69 -26.38
N PRO A 458 -7.76 -0.41 -27.08
CA PRO A 458 -6.99 -1.04 -28.14
C PRO A 458 -6.91 -0.15 -29.39
N ALA A 459 -5.74 -0.15 -30.04
CA ALA A 459 -5.46 0.67 -31.22
C ALA A 459 -5.04 -0.20 -32.41
N GLU A 460 -5.47 0.16 -33.60
CA GLU A 460 -5.04 -0.50 -34.84
C GLU A 460 -4.69 0.54 -35.90
N ARG A 461 -3.57 0.32 -36.59
CA ARG A 461 -3.24 1.06 -37.80
C ARG A 461 -2.69 0.15 -38.87
N THR A 462 -3.25 0.30 -40.06
CA THR A 462 -2.78 -0.32 -41.29
C THR A 462 -2.06 0.72 -42.14
N HIS A 463 -0.88 0.37 -42.65
CA HIS A 463 -0.19 1.18 -43.65
C HIS A 463 0.37 0.29 -44.77
N VAL A 464 0.29 0.78 -46.00
CA VAL A 464 0.76 0.05 -47.19
C VAL A 464 2.14 0.55 -47.55
N PHE A 465 3.14 -0.31 -47.38
CA PHE A 465 4.52 -0.07 -47.78
C PHE A 465 4.79 -0.68 -49.15
N THR A 466 5.98 -0.44 -49.68
CA THR A 466 6.43 -1.06 -50.93
C THR A 466 7.82 -1.65 -50.81
N THR A 467 8.09 -2.70 -51.58
CA THR A 467 9.46 -3.21 -51.74
C THR A 467 10.41 -2.11 -52.21
N TYR A 468 11.61 -2.04 -51.62
CA TYR A 468 12.63 -1.06 -51.96
C TYR A 468 13.41 -1.45 -53.23
N LEU A 469 13.61 -2.75 -53.47
CA LEU A 469 14.34 -3.27 -54.64
C LEU A 469 13.41 -4.04 -55.58
N GLY A 470 13.61 -3.91 -56.90
CA GLY A 470 12.73 -4.51 -57.91
C GLY A 470 12.68 -6.05 -57.94
N ARG A 471 13.67 -6.74 -57.37
CA ARG A 471 13.71 -8.20 -57.23
C ARG A 471 13.70 -8.67 -55.77
N GLN A 472 13.20 -7.83 -54.87
CA GLN A 472 13.11 -8.16 -53.46
C GLN A 472 12.11 -9.31 -53.25
N THR A 473 12.60 -10.44 -52.73
CA THR A 473 11.80 -11.64 -52.44
C THR A 473 11.48 -11.80 -50.96
N ALA A 474 12.04 -10.93 -50.11
CA ALA A 474 11.76 -10.89 -48.68
C ALA A 474 11.79 -9.45 -48.15
N VAL A 475 10.92 -9.12 -47.20
CA VAL A 475 10.85 -7.83 -46.52
C VAL A 475 10.99 -8.08 -45.02
N ALA A 476 11.94 -7.41 -44.38
CA ALA A 476 12.07 -7.39 -42.93
C ALA A 476 11.35 -6.15 -42.38
N ILE A 477 10.48 -6.36 -41.41
CA ILE A 477 9.72 -5.34 -40.70
C ILE A 477 10.25 -5.32 -39.28
N ASN A 478 11.02 -4.29 -38.96
CA ASN A 478 11.56 -4.06 -37.62
C ASN A 478 10.62 -3.10 -36.88
N VAL A 479 10.17 -3.50 -35.70
CA VAL A 479 9.18 -2.81 -34.88
C VAL A 479 9.92 -2.13 -33.73
N PHE A 480 9.69 -0.84 -33.52
CA PHE A 480 10.39 0.00 -32.54
C PHE A 480 9.41 0.71 -31.60
N GLN A 481 9.89 1.04 -30.41
CA GLN A 481 9.23 1.87 -29.41
C GLN A 481 10.09 3.10 -29.12
N GLY A 482 9.48 4.30 -29.18
CA GLY A 482 10.10 5.57 -28.81
C GLY A 482 9.75 6.73 -29.73
N GLU A 483 10.25 7.92 -29.38
CA GLU A 483 9.95 9.20 -30.06
C GLU A 483 11.08 9.71 -30.97
N GLY A 484 12.16 8.94 -31.12
CA GLY A 484 13.28 9.27 -31.98
C GLY A 484 12.90 9.26 -33.45
N SER A 485 13.50 10.13 -34.26
CA SER A 485 13.22 10.19 -35.71
C SER A 485 13.96 9.12 -36.52
N THR A 486 14.92 8.42 -35.91
CA THR A 486 15.69 7.33 -36.55
C THR A 486 15.64 6.04 -35.75
N ALA A 487 15.87 4.90 -36.40
CA ALA A 487 15.82 3.58 -35.77
C ALA A 487 16.86 3.40 -34.64
N LYS A 488 17.97 4.15 -34.68
CA LYS A 488 19.03 4.09 -33.65
C LYS A 488 18.65 4.78 -32.35
N ASP A 489 17.71 5.71 -32.41
CA ASP A 489 17.27 6.52 -31.28
C ASP A 489 16.05 5.90 -30.56
N ASN A 490 15.63 4.71 -30.99
CA ASN A 490 14.46 4.00 -30.48
C ASN A 490 14.80 2.56 -30.07
N THR A 491 13.98 1.97 -29.21
CA THR A 491 14.16 0.60 -28.73
C THR A 491 13.56 -0.39 -29.73
N LEU A 492 14.36 -1.35 -30.21
CA LEU A 492 13.87 -2.44 -31.06
C LEU A 492 13.05 -3.42 -30.22
N LEU A 493 11.80 -3.65 -30.60
CA LEU A 493 10.90 -4.59 -29.92
C LEU A 493 10.90 -5.97 -30.58
N GLY A 494 10.98 -6.02 -31.91
CA GLY A 494 10.88 -7.28 -32.64
C GLY A 494 11.09 -7.13 -34.13
N ARG A 495 11.29 -8.27 -34.80
CA ARG A 495 11.54 -8.36 -36.24
C ARG A 495 10.66 -9.44 -36.86
N LEU A 496 9.91 -9.06 -37.89
CA LEU A 496 9.06 -9.93 -38.69
C LEU A 496 9.65 -10.03 -40.11
N GLU A 497 9.87 -11.23 -40.61
CA GLU A 497 10.36 -11.45 -41.98
C GLU A 497 9.27 -12.05 -42.87
N LEU A 498 8.75 -11.27 -43.82
CA LEU A 498 7.85 -11.75 -44.85
C LEU A 498 8.67 -12.27 -46.03
N THR A 499 8.66 -13.58 -46.26
CA THR A 499 9.47 -14.24 -47.30
C THR A 499 8.66 -14.81 -48.47
N GLY A 500 9.35 -15.03 -49.59
CA GLY A 500 8.76 -15.63 -50.78
C GLY A 500 7.79 -14.70 -51.51
N ILE A 501 8.04 -13.40 -51.46
CA ILE A 501 7.36 -12.38 -52.26
C ILE A 501 7.76 -12.60 -53.73
N PRO A 502 6.80 -12.75 -54.66
CA PRO A 502 7.13 -12.89 -56.07
C PRO A 502 7.79 -11.62 -56.61
N PRO A 503 8.90 -11.71 -57.37
CA PRO A 503 9.57 -10.54 -57.96
C PRO A 503 8.58 -9.61 -58.67
N ALA A 504 8.79 -8.31 -58.55
CA ALA A 504 7.94 -7.32 -59.21
C ALA A 504 7.96 -7.51 -60.74
N SER A 505 6.80 -7.45 -61.37
CA SER A 505 6.70 -7.50 -62.84
C SER A 505 7.31 -6.24 -63.46
N VAL A 506 8.20 -6.40 -64.44
CA VAL A 506 8.79 -5.28 -65.19
C VAL A 506 7.76 -4.78 -66.20
N TRP A 507 7.45 -3.48 -66.20
CA TRP A 507 6.58 -2.83 -67.18
C TRP A 507 7.38 -1.77 -67.95
N ASN A 508 6.95 -1.42 -69.18
CA ASN A 508 7.72 -0.66 -70.18
C ASN A 508 8.22 0.75 -69.76
N TRP A 509 7.86 1.26 -68.57
CA TRP A 509 8.26 2.56 -68.05
C TRP A 509 8.79 2.53 -66.60
N GLY A 510 9.03 1.35 -66.01
CA GLY A 510 9.60 1.22 -64.66
C GLY A 510 9.17 -0.04 -63.89
N TRP A 511 9.62 -0.16 -62.64
CA TRP A 511 9.22 -1.22 -61.71
C TRP A 511 7.83 -0.95 -61.16
N ARG A 512 6.96 -1.98 -61.15
CA ARG A 512 5.67 -1.91 -60.45
C ARG A 512 5.90 -2.28 -59.00
N TRP A 513 5.96 -1.29 -58.12
CA TRP A 513 6.13 -1.50 -56.68
C TRP A 513 5.04 -2.44 -56.14
N ARG A 514 5.47 -3.47 -55.38
CA ARG A 514 4.56 -4.42 -54.74
C ARG A 514 4.06 -3.81 -53.43
N PRO A 515 2.75 -3.61 -53.25
CA PRO A 515 2.21 -3.15 -51.98
C PRO A 515 2.32 -4.26 -50.94
N ILE A 516 2.91 -3.94 -49.79
CA ILE A 516 2.98 -4.78 -48.60
C ILE A 516 2.14 -4.09 -47.54
N GLN A 517 1.02 -4.69 -47.19
CA GLN A 517 0.16 -4.17 -46.13
C GLN A 517 0.74 -4.60 -44.79
N VAL A 518 1.05 -3.63 -43.93
CA VAL A 518 1.49 -3.87 -42.57
C VAL A 518 0.44 -3.31 -41.62
N THR A 519 -0.11 -4.19 -40.78
CA THR A 519 -1.07 -3.85 -39.75
C THR A 519 -0.41 -4.02 -38.39
N VAL A 520 -0.42 -2.96 -37.60
CA VAL A 520 0.00 -2.99 -36.20
C VAL A 520 -1.25 -2.83 -35.36
N LYS A 521 -1.49 -3.78 -34.45
CA LYS A 521 -2.53 -3.73 -33.44
C LYS A 521 -1.85 -3.72 -32.07
N VAL A 522 -2.36 -2.90 -31.17
CA VAL A 522 -2.00 -2.93 -29.76
C VAL A 522 -3.29 -3.17 -28.99
N ASP A 523 -3.32 -4.22 -28.19
CA ASP A 523 -4.53 -4.60 -27.46
C ASP A 523 -4.67 -3.83 -26.13
N GLU A 524 -5.69 -4.19 -25.34
CA GLU A 524 -5.94 -3.61 -24.01
C GLU A 524 -4.80 -3.91 -23.03
N LEU A 525 -4.02 -4.97 -23.28
CA LEU A 525 -2.87 -5.40 -22.48
C LEU A 525 -1.58 -4.64 -22.80
N GLY A 526 -1.57 -3.87 -23.89
CA GLY A 526 -0.36 -3.28 -24.46
C GLY A 526 0.40 -4.23 -25.37
N ASP A 527 -0.10 -5.46 -25.59
CA ASP A 527 0.53 -6.46 -26.44
C ASP A 527 0.42 -6.04 -27.90
N ILE A 528 1.54 -6.16 -28.61
CA ILE A 528 1.67 -5.64 -29.96
C ILE A 528 1.59 -6.80 -30.95
N HIS A 529 0.56 -6.81 -31.77
CA HIS A 529 0.39 -7.75 -32.87
C HIS A 529 0.71 -7.06 -34.20
N VAL A 530 1.72 -7.58 -34.89
CA VAL A 530 2.14 -7.07 -36.20
C VAL A 530 1.85 -8.14 -37.26
N GLU A 531 1.06 -7.77 -38.26
CA GLU A 531 0.74 -8.61 -39.41
C GLU A 531 1.25 -7.94 -40.68
N ALA A 532 1.92 -8.71 -41.53
CA ALA A 532 2.41 -8.26 -42.82
C ALA A 532 1.86 -9.17 -43.92
N ALA A 533 1.19 -8.58 -44.91
CA ALA A 533 0.56 -9.31 -46.00
C ALA A 533 0.91 -8.73 -47.38
N ASP A 534 1.21 -9.61 -48.33
CA ASP A 534 1.27 -9.28 -49.76
C ASP A 534 -0.06 -9.69 -50.41
N GLU A 535 -0.94 -8.71 -50.66
CA GLU A 535 -2.24 -8.92 -51.30
C GLU A 535 -2.12 -9.63 -52.67
N GLY A 536 -1.00 -9.43 -53.37
CA GLY A 536 -0.79 -10.01 -54.70
C GLY A 536 -0.49 -11.51 -54.69
N SER A 537 0.12 -12.03 -53.63
CA SER A 537 0.46 -13.45 -53.49
C SER A 537 -0.37 -14.19 -52.45
N GLY A 538 -1.13 -13.48 -51.62
CA GLY A 538 -1.91 -14.04 -50.50
C GLY A 538 -1.05 -14.55 -49.35
N LYS A 539 0.25 -14.22 -49.33
CA LYS A 539 1.14 -14.57 -48.22
C LYS A 539 1.05 -13.55 -47.11
N SER A 540 1.02 -14.05 -45.88
CA SER A 540 1.02 -13.23 -44.68
C SER A 540 1.90 -13.86 -43.62
N GLU A 541 2.58 -13.03 -42.84
CA GLU A 541 3.33 -13.43 -41.65
C GLU A 541 2.88 -12.56 -40.46
N ARG A 542 2.99 -13.11 -39.25
CA ARG A 542 2.55 -12.45 -38.02
C ARG A 542 3.60 -12.55 -36.92
N LEU A 543 3.69 -11.51 -36.11
CA LEU A 543 4.50 -11.43 -34.91
C LEU A 543 3.62 -10.92 -33.78
N SER A 544 3.61 -11.63 -32.66
CA SER A 544 3.04 -11.14 -31.41
C SER A 544 4.19 -10.80 -30.48
N ILE A 545 4.25 -9.56 -30.04
CA ILE A 545 5.20 -9.07 -29.04
C ILE A 545 4.37 -8.88 -27.78
N VAL A 546 4.41 -9.88 -26.90
CA VAL A 546 3.78 -9.79 -25.59
C VAL A 546 4.59 -8.83 -24.75
N SER A 547 3.90 -7.89 -24.11
CA SER A 547 4.41 -6.98 -23.09
C SER A 547 4.94 -7.82 -21.92
N GLY A 548 6.18 -8.32 -22.03
CA GLY A 548 6.74 -9.20 -21.01
C GLY A 548 7.74 -10.27 -21.48
N GLU A 549 7.80 -10.62 -22.77
CA GLU A 549 8.69 -11.71 -23.24
C GLU A 549 9.98 -11.22 -23.93
N GLY A 550 10.24 -9.91 -23.95
CA GLY A 550 11.42 -9.32 -24.60
C GLY A 550 12.59 -8.92 -23.67
N HIS A 551 12.39 -8.98 -22.35
CA HIS A 551 13.40 -8.57 -21.37
C HIS A 551 13.46 -9.56 -20.21
N GLU A 552 14.27 -10.61 -20.36
CA GLU A 552 14.65 -11.52 -19.24
C GLU A 552 15.29 -10.75 -18.07
N HIS A 553 15.74 -9.52 -18.28
CA HIS A 553 16.33 -8.66 -17.26
C HIS A 553 15.26 -7.94 -16.41
N GLY A 554 14.58 -8.68 -15.54
CA GLY A 554 13.73 -8.09 -14.50
C GLY A 554 12.66 -9.01 -13.90
N ARG A 555 12.14 -9.97 -14.68
CA ARG A 555 11.05 -10.85 -14.23
C ARG A 555 11.53 -11.85 -13.17
N LEU A 556 10.67 -12.19 -12.21
CA LEU A 556 10.86 -13.39 -11.39
C LEU A 556 10.48 -14.61 -12.23
N SER A 557 11.37 -15.56 -12.32
CA SER A 557 11.07 -16.87 -12.89
C SER A 557 9.97 -17.55 -12.08
N LYS A 558 9.25 -18.49 -12.70
CA LYS A 558 8.21 -19.24 -12.01
C LYS A 558 8.78 -19.99 -10.81
N GLU A 559 10.00 -20.50 -10.95
CA GLU A 559 10.74 -21.18 -9.89
C GLU A 559 11.08 -20.25 -8.71
N GLU A 560 11.41 -18.98 -8.98
CA GLU A 560 11.60 -17.97 -7.93
C GLU A 560 10.29 -17.65 -7.21
N ILE A 561 9.20 -17.43 -7.96
CA ILE A 561 7.87 -17.18 -7.39
C ILE A 561 7.43 -18.35 -6.50
N ASP A 562 7.55 -19.60 -6.99
CA ASP A 562 7.18 -20.80 -6.24
C ASP A 562 8.07 -21.03 -5.00
N ARG A 563 9.30 -20.51 -4.99
CA ARG A 563 10.16 -20.48 -3.79
C ARG A 563 9.65 -19.44 -2.81
N MET A 564 9.41 -18.21 -3.26
CA MET A 564 8.94 -17.08 -2.44
C MET A 564 7.58 -17.38 -1.80
N ILE A 565 6.65 -18.00 -2.54
CA ILE A 565 5.35 -18.44 -2.00
C ILE A 565 5.55 -19.39 -0.81
N ARG A 566 6.50 -20.32 -0.89
CA ARG A 566 6.77 -21.27 0.19
C ARG A 566 7.35 -20.57 1.42
N GLU A 567 8.32 -19.68 1.23
CA GLU A 567 8.95 -18.94 2.33
C GLU A 567 7.93 -18.04 3.05
N VAL A 568 7.09 -17.30 2.32
CA VAL A 568 6.03 -16.48 2.91
C VAL A 568 4.96 -17.34 3.60
N ALA A 569 4.59 -18.48 3.02
CA ALA A 569 3.63 -19.39 3.65
C ALA A 569 4.16 -20.00 4.95
N GLU A 570 5.46 -20.33 5.02
CA GLU A 570 6.13 -20.78 6.25
C GLU A 570 6.12 -19.69 7.32
N ASP A 571 6.44 -18.44 6.94
CA ASP A 571 6.41 -17.27 7.83
C ASP A 571 5.00 -17.02 8.41
N LEU A 572 3.95 -17.14 7.59
CA LEU A 572 2.54 -16.97 8.01
C LEU A 572 2.06 -18.06 9.00
N VAL A 573 2.38 -19.33 8.73
CA VAL A 573 2.00 -20.44 9.63
C VAL A 573 2.66 -20.28 11.00
N GLU A 574 3.90 -19.80 11.02
CA GLU A 574 4.61 -19.52 12.27
C GLU A 574 4.03 -18.32 13.01
N GLU A 575 3.52 -17.30 12.29
CA GLU A 575 2.79 -16.18 12.90
C GLU A 575 1.50 -16.62 13.59
N GLU A 576 0.68 -17.44 12.93
CA GLU A 576 -0.52 -17.99 13.56
C GLU A 576 -0.17 -18.79 14.84
N ARG A 577 0.93 -19.56 14.82
CA ARG A 577 1.40 -20.31 16.00
C ARG A 577 1.79 -19.37 17.15
N ILE A 578 2.58 -18.33 16.87
CA ILE A 578 3.06 -17.42 17.92
C ILE A 578 1.94 -16.54 18.47
N VAL A 579 1.05 -16.01 17.61
CA VAL A 579 -0.12 -15.25 18.05
C VAL A 579 -0.99 -16.11 18.94
N LYS A 580 -1.22 -17.38 18.57
CA LYS A 580 -1.95 -18.33 19.40
C LYS A 580 -1.26 -18.55 20.75
N GLU A 581 0.05 -18.77 20.77
CA GLU A 581 0.79 -18.96 22.03
C GLU A 581 0.78 -17.71 22.93
N ARG A 582 0.88 -16.51 22.33
CA ARG A 582 0.76 -15.24 23.06
C ARG A 582 -0.63 -15.06 23.64
N VAL A 583 -1.68 -15.35 22.86
CA VAL A 583 -3.07 -15.29 23.33
C VAL A 583 -3.32 -16.34 24.42
N ASP A 584 -2.74 -17.53 24.30
CA ASP A 584 -2.83 -18.56 25.34
C ASP A 584 -2.15 -18.09 26.64
N ALA A 585 -0.96 -17.47 26.57
CA ALA A 585 -0.28 -16.89 27.73
C ALA A 585 -1.07 -15.73 28.36
N LEU A 586 -1.63 -14.84 27.54
CA LEU A 586 -2.53 -13.77 27.98
C LEU A 586 -3.75 -14.34 28.71
N ASN A 587 -4.43 -15.32 28.11
CA ASN A 587 -5.60 -15.97 28.70
C ASN A 587 -5.25 -16.67 30.01
N MET A 588 -4.07 -17.29 30.11
CA MET A 588 -3.58 -17.90 31.35
C MET A 588 -3.41 -16.84 32.45
N LEU A 589 -2.78 -15.70 32.14
CA LEU A 589 -2.62 -14.58 33.06
C LEU A 589 -3.96 -14.00 33.50
N GLU A 590 -4.86 -13.70 32.56
CA GLU A 590 -6.21 -13.18 32.86
C GLU A 590 -7.00 -14.16 33.74
N THR A 591 -6.99 -15.44 33.39
CA THR A 591 -7.68 -16.49 34.17
C THR A 591 -7.12 -16.55 35.59
N TYR A 592 -5.80 -16.44 35.75
CA TYR A 592 -5.16 -16.44 37.06
C TYR A 592 -5.49 -15.18 37.87
N ILE A 593 -5.51 -14.00 37.24
CA ILE A 593 -5.95 -12.74 37.86
C ILE A 593 -7.40 -12.87 38.36
N VAL A 594 -8.32 -13.34 37.52
CA VAL A 594 -9.74 -13.52 37.87
C VAL A 594 -9.90 -14.53 39.01
N LYS A 595 -9.17 -15.64 38.98
CA LYS A 595 -9.21 -16.66 40.04
C LYS A 595 -8.77 -16.08 41.39
N ASN A 596 -7.66 -15.33 41.42
CA ASN A 596 -7.13 -14.78 42.67
C ASN A 596 -7.94 -13.60 43.21
N THR A 597 -8.56 -12.79 42.34
CA THR A 597 -9.50 -11.73 42.76
C THR A 597 -10.83 -12.28 43.28
N ALA A 598 -11.32 -13.41 42.73
CA ALA A 598 -12.57 -14.03 43.19
C ALA A 598 -12.45 -14.77 44.54
N VAL A 599 -11.28 -15.35 44.84
CA VAL A 599 -11.06 -16.19 46.04
C VAL A 599 -10.75 -15.38 47.31
N THR A 600 -10.24 -14.15 47.17
CA THR A 600 -9.58 -13.44 48.28
C THR A 600 -10.51 -12.68 49.22
N GLY A 601 -11.74 -12.33 48.85
CA GLY A 601 -12.80 -11.90 49.77
C GLY A 601 -12.51 -10.70 50.72
N GLY A 602 -11.38 -10.01 50.58
CA GLY A 602 -10.97 -8.83 51.36
C GLY A 602 -9.49 -8.78 51.78
N GLU A 603 -8.79 -7.72 51.36
CA GLU A 603 -7.50 -7.16 51.82
C GLU A 603 -6.38 -8.17 52.10
N THR A 604 -5.98 -8.92 51.06
CA THR A 604 -4.75 -9.71 51.08
C THR A 604 -3.70 -9.16 50.10
N ASP A 605 -2.42 -9.41 50.37
CA ASP A 605 -1.30 -9.02 49.50
C ASP A 605 -1.45 -9.62 48.08
N CYS A 606 -2.04 -10.83 47.98
CA CYS A 606 -2.35 -11.49 46.71
C CYS A 606 -3.41 -10.72 45.90
N GLU A 607 -4.45 -10.17 46.53
CA GLU A 607 -5.47 -9.37 45.84
C GLU A 607 -4.90 -8.06 45.29
N ALA A 608 -4.04 -7.39 46.07
CA ALA A 608 -3.34 -6.18 45.63
C ALA A 608 -2.40 -6.47 44.44
N LYS A 609 -1.70 -7.61 44.46
CA LYS A 609 -0.84 -8.06 43.36
C LYS A 609 -1.64 -8.45 42.11
N ALA A 610 -2.77 -9.15 42.27
CA ALA A 610 -3.65 -9.48 41.14
C ALA A 610 -4.24 -8.22 40.50
N ARG A 611 -4.61 -7.21 41.31
CA ARG A 611 -5.09 -5.92 40.80
C ARG A 611 -4.00 -5.12 40.09
N ALA A 612 -2.77 -5.11 40.61
CA ALA A 612 -1.63 -4.49 39.95
C ALA A 612 -1.28 -5.20 38.63
N ALA A 613 -1.40 -6.54 38.57
CA ALA A 613 -1.24 -7.29 37.33
C ALA A 613 -2.35 -6.96 36.31
N SER A 614 -3.60 -6.78 36.76
CA SER A 614 -4.70 -6.31 35.90
C SER A 614 -4.46 -4.90 35.35
N GLU A 615 -4.02 -3.96 36.19
CA GLU A 615 -3.68 -2.60 35.74
C GLU A 615 -2.49 -2.58 34.77
N TRP A 616 -1.52 -3.48 34.98
CA TRP A 616 -0.43 -3.67 34.03
C TRP A 616 -0.93 -4.23 32.71
N LEU A 617 -1.85 -5.21 32.73
CA LEU A 617 -2.44 -5.81 31.54
C LEU A 617 -3.22 -4.77 30.71
N ASP A 618 -4.05 -3.95 31.38
CA ASP A 618 -4.79 -2.84 30.75
C ASP A 618 -3.85 -1.80 30.12
N GLY A 619 -2.66 -1.60 30.72
CA GLY A 619 -1.63 -0.71 30.20
C GLY A 619 -0.74 -1.32 29.11
N ASN A 620 -0.73 -2.65 28.95
CA ASN A 620 0.16 -3.39 28.05
C ASN A 620 -0.59 -4.52 27.29
N PRO A 621 -1.69 -4.22 26.57
CA PRO A 621 -2.49 -5.24 25.87
C PRO A 621 -1.76 -5.91 24.69
N ALA A 622 -0.62 -5.35 24.27
CA ALA A 622 0.20 -5.85 23.17
C ALA A 622 1.56 -6.41 23.64
N ALA A 623 1.71 -6.78 24.92
CA ALA A 623 2.97 -7.34 25.43
C ALA A 623 3.32 -8.69 24.79
N GLU A 624 4.60 -9.07 24.84
CA GLU A 624 5.08 -10.35 24.29
C GLU A 624 4.69 -11.53 25.19
N LYS A 625 4.78 -12.75 24.64
CA LYS A 625 4.48 -13.99 25.38
C LYS A 625 5.30 -14.09 26.67
N GLU A 626 6.59 -13.80 26.58
CA GLU A 626 7.53 -13.88 27.71
C GLU A 626 7.15 -12.90 28.82
N ASP A 627 6.66 -11.71 28.47
CA ASP A 627 6.21 -10.71 29.46
C ASP A 627 4.96 -11.20 30.20
N TYR A 628 4.01 -11.81 29.48
CA TYR A 628 2.83 -12.42 30.09
C TYR A 628 3.19 -13.60 30.99
N GLU A 629 4.11 -14.46 30.55
CA GLU A 629 4.61 -15.59 31.35
C GLU A 629 5.39 -15.13 32.59
N GLU A 630 6.22 -14.09 32.47
CA GLU A 630 6.94 -13.49 33.60
C GLU A 630 5.96 -12.89 34.61
N LYS A 631 4.96 -12.14 34.14
CA LYS A 631 3.93 -11.57 35.01
C LYS A 631 3.06 -12.63 35.67
N LEU A 632 2.71 -13.70 34.94
CA LEU A 632 2.02 -14.85 35.50
C LEU A 632 2.87 -15.47 36.60
N LYS A 633 4.16 -15.69 36.36
CA LYS A 633 5.07 -16.27 37.35
C LYS A 633 5.26 -15.39 38.59
N GLU A 634 5.40 -14.07 38.42
CA GLU A 634 5.43 -13.13 39.54
C GLU A 634 4.17 -13.23 40.40
N LEU A 635 3.01 -13.37 39.75
CA LEU A 635 1.72 -13.49 40.43
C LEU A 635 1.56 -14.87 41.09
N GLU A 636 2.00 -15.95 40.44
CA GLU A 636 2.04 -17.30 40.99
C GLU A 636 2.95 -17.42 42.21
N ASP A 637 4.14 -16.81 42.17
CA ASP A 637 5.09 -16.80 43.29
C ASP A 637 4.53 -16.04 44.50
N ALA A 638 3.81 -14.94 44.25
CA ALA A 638 3.18 -14.14 45.29
C ALA A 638 1.92 -14.78 45.89
N CYS A 639 1.05 -15.33 45.04
CA CYS A 639 -0.27 -15.86 45.44
C CYS A 639 -0.27 -17.36 45.73
N GLY A 640 0.69 -18.12 45.20
CA GLY A 640 0.76 -19.58 45.31
C GLY A 640 0.69 -20.11 46.75
N PRO A 641 1.46 -19.58 47.71
CA PRO A 641 1.39 -20.00 49.11
C PRO A 641 0.01 -19.76 49.75
N PHE A 642 -0.65 -18.67 49.39
CA PHE A 642 -1.99 -18.34 49.87
C PHE A 642 -3.04 -19.28 49.26
N MET A 643 -2.98 -19.51 47.95
CA MET A 643 -3.89 -20.40 47.23
C MET A 643 -3.77 -21.85 47.70
N ALA A 644 -2.56 -22.32 48.01
CA ALA A 644 -2.34 -23.63 48.61
C ALA A 644 -3.00 -23.77 49.99
N ALA A 645 -2.87 -22.75 50.85
CA ALA A 645 -3.51 -22.72 52.16
C ALA A 645 -5.04 -22.67 52.08
N VAL A 646 -5.60 -21.95 51.10
CA VAL A 646 -7.04 -21.92 50.82
C VAL A 646 -7.54 -23.28 50.31
N HIS A 647 -6.78 -23.96 49.45
CA HIS A 647 -7.12 -25.31 48.99
C HIS A 647 -7.10 -26.35 50.13
N GLU A 648 -6.12 -26.28 51.04
CA GLU A 648 -6.06 -27.17 52.22
C GLU A 648 -7.21 -26.92 53.22
N THR A 649 -7.69 -25.68 53.33
CA THR A 649 -8.81 -25.33 54.23
C THR A 649 -10.19 -25.55 53.61
N SER A 650 -10.31 -25.61 52.28
CA SER A 650 -11.59 -25.79 51.57
C SER A 650 -11.92 -27.25 51.19
N GLY A 651 -10.98 -28.19 51.33
CA GLY A 651 -11.28 -29.63 51.32
C GLY A 651 -11.91 -30.17 50.04
N LEU A 652 -11.54 -29.64 48.87
CA LEU A 652 -11.90 -30.23 47.57
C LEU A 652 -10.78 -31.17 47.11
N GLY A 653 -11.15 -32.45 46.97
CA GLY A 653 -10.25 -33.57 46.72
C GLY A 653 -9.58 -33.54 45.35
N HIS A 654 -8.50 -34.32 45.27
CA HIS A 654 -7.49 -34.40 44.23
C HIS A 654 -7.94 -34.97 42.86
N ASP A 655 -9.25 -35.17 42.65
CA ASP A 655 -9.80 -35.93 41.52
C ASP A 655 -10.76 -35.06 40.68
N GLU A 656 -10.22 -34.06 39.99
CA GLU A 656 -10.79 -33.49 38.75
C GLU A 656 -9.77 -32.50 38.16
N LEU A 657 -8.77 -33.07 37.47
CA LEU A 657 -7.86 -32.38 36.56
C LEU A 657 -8.13 -32.88 35.14
#